data_AF-A0A0L0SJ09-F1
#
_entry.id   AF-A0A0L0SJ09-F1
#
_cell.length_a   1.000
_cell.length_b   1.000
_cell.length_c   1.000
_cell.angle_alpha   90.00
_cell.angle_beta   90.00
_cell.angle_gamma   90.00
#
_symmetry.space_group_name_H-M   'P 1'
#
loop_
_entity.id
_entity.type
_entity.pdbx_description
1 polymer ?
#
loop_
_entity_poly.entity_id
_entity_poly.type
_entity_poly.pdbx_seq_one_letter_code
_entity_poly.pdbx_strand_id
1 'polypeptide(L)'
;MLCCAGRPVMDHGDVSMTPNPPSRSPQRPSRVPRSQQASRPISSNYFDRNVDRHVGVFPHEAMRSRQPIVQRNFCPTSRQQHLVMLRVAVAILLLIGLMLDPRAQAANFKIALVLPDTAADPTRRAVVQFVHFLLNWTLPILNQRLAAPAGHTFTLDYHDSLLTTRDTVRESLIAAQSGAVAVIGEWFSSNTIPMSYAMSHYGIFVCSGSATSEDLSDKTLHPTLFRSITSDSYQGNVFTRALIHFGWQEFNLLADISVYGTSVVKVIQADILTRNITIAAQYMMAFADPAEVTATVADLAKSPSRVVIMAMQMEQAYAIMAEAYAQGFDSSWVWIASEPSSRIAAKLDEMTSPAAMPDRVYALALRKFFEGMIVVWPQELALGDVTFNDWVQLYRATVGDTKILDFRYHLFSQSCLEAHMRAILNLDQKYGTNAVLQRTTNATLEEYLVPFNSSTGPVVYTARGDRMGYFQILNMQDSKLVPAMAIDSQFRISPLPGVTLHFPGNTTTVPPWQPRFQLDAAGYDQPGVMVTLAVAGISILAALGAWVMLVVYRRSKRVRHLGLPYISALCVGLAVALTTPFLWAGEPTDVTCNASEWTLILGMSLALASLAIRSYRLYRVFDNRVLAKSQSLGSRSLFRRCTPSQTWSTRPSRFGARPRPRPARSTSFCTARPWRSQYCSLSGSRTWPSRHAASTRPTARRAGYSTP
;
A
#
# COMPACT_ATOMS: atom_id res chain seq x y z
N MET A 1 -28.82 30.69 -11.10
CA MET A 1 -29.11 32.01 -11.72
C MET A 1 -27.77 32.65 -12.02
N LEU A 2 -27.41 33.13 -13.21
CA LEU A 2 -28.03 33.08 -14.55
C LEU A 2 -27.06 32.28 -15.47
N CYS A 3 -27.41 31.53 -16.53
CA CYS A 3 -28.42 31.64 -17.60
C CYS A 3 -28.18 32.75 -18.64
N CYS A 4 -27.49 32.39 -19.72
CA CYS A 4 -27.80 32.83 -21.09
C CYS A 4 -27.66 31.61 -22.03
N ALA A 5 -28.52 31.54 -23.04
CA ALA A 5 -28.64 30.38 -23.94
C ALA A 5 -28.71 30.83 -25.40
N GLY A 6 -28.23 29.99 -26.33
CA GLY A 6 -28.28 30.21 -27.77
C GLY A 6 -27.91 28.93 -28.53
N ARG A 7 -28.81 28.48 -29.41
CA ARG A 7 -28.82 27.24 -30.24
C ARG A 7 -29.34 27.65 -31.64
N PRO A 8 -29.46 26.78 -32.67
CA PRO A 8 -28.69 25.58 -33.09
C PRO A 8 -28.47 25.50 -34.64
N VAL A 9 -28.20 24.29 -35.17
CA VAL A 9 -28.42 23.75 -36.55
C VAL A 9 -27.31 23.88 -37.62
N MET A 10 -26.75 22.73 -38.05
CA MET A 10 -26.83 22.20 -39.43
C MET A 10 -26.24 20.78 -39.53
N ASP A 11 -26.74 19.99 -40.48
CA ASP A 11 -26.61 18.52 -40.57
C ASP A 11 -25.51 17.96 -41.49
N HIS A 12 -25.38 16.62 -41.40
CA HIS A 12 -24.92 15.64 -42.41
C HIS A 12 -23.45 15.20 -42.44
N GLY A 13 -23.27 13.87 -42.35
CA GLY A 13 -21.98 13.18 -42.48
C GLY A 13 -22.02 11.66 -42.21
N ASP A 14 -23.12 10.95 -42.51
CA ASP A 14 -23.15 9.48 -42.43
C ASP A 14 -22.32 8.86 -43.56
N VAL A 15 -21.28 8.09 -43.22
CA VAL A 15 -20.77 7.00 -44.07
C VAL A 15 -20.42 5.79 -43.22
N SER A 16 -21.29 4.79 -43.24
CA SER A 16 -21.00 3.44 -42.75
C SER A 16 -20.30 2.61 -43.84
N MET A 17 -19.17 1.97 -43.53
CA MET A 17 -18.79 0.71 -44.17
C MET A 17 -18.16 -0.24 -43.15
N THR A 18 -18.66 -1.47 -43.14
CA THR A 18 -18.18 -2.59 -42.32
C THR A 18 -17.40 -3.58 -43.22
N PRO A 19 -17.06 -4.83 -42.82
CA PRO A 19 -15.66 -5.29 -42.90
C PRO A 19 -15.43 -6.33 -44.02
N ASN A 20 -14.16 -6.67 -44.31
CA ASN A 20 -13.79 -8.03 -44.78
C ASN A 20 -12.27 -8.31 -44.77
N PRO A 21 -11.82 -9.44 -44.20
CA PRO A 21 -10.65 -10.22 -44.63
C PRO A 21 -11.13 -11.35 -45.60
N PRO A 22 -10.42 -12.47 -45.87
CA PRO A 22 -9.00 -12.83 -45.70
C PRO A 22 -8.32 -13.32 -47.02
N SER A 23 -7.03 -13.69 -46.99
CA SER A 23 -6.47 -14.67 -47.96
C SER A 23 -5.30 -15.49 -47.35
N ARG A 24 -4.98 -16.64 -47.95
CA ARG A 24 -4.10 -17.71 -47.42
C ARG A 24 -2.89 -17.99 -48.34
N SER A 25 -1.77 -18.37 -47.69
CA SER A 25 -0.67 -19.35 -48.02
C SER A 25 -0.77 -20.30 -49.25
N PRO A 26 0.23 -21.18 -49.59
CA PRO A 26 1.67 -21.33 -49.22
C PRO A 26 2.63 -21.64 -50.42
N GLN A 27 3.95 -21.88 -50.22
CA GLN A 27 4.73 -23.09 -50.64
C GLN A 27 6.29 -22.98 -50.51
N ARG A 28 6.99 -24.10 -50.77
CA ARG A 28 8.41 -24.51 -50.44
C ARG A 28 9.24 -24.76 -51.75
N PRO A 29 10.33 -25.59 -51.83
CA PRO A 29 11.69 -25.53 -51.24
C PRO A 29 12.87 -25.87 -52.22
N SER A 30 14.13 -25.80 -51.76
CA SER A 30 15.30 -26.56 -52.31
C SER A 30 16.41 -26.67 -51.21
N ARG A 31 16.81 -27.81 -50.62
CA ARG A 31 17.57 -29.02 -51.09
C ARG A 31 18.96 -28.71 -51.71
N VAL A 32 20.10 -29.44 -51.50
CA VAL A 32 20.68 -30.49 -50.56
C VAL A 32 21.87 -31.16 -51.33
N PRO A 33 23.00 -31.75 -50.80
CA PRO A 33 23.30 -32.36 -49.47
C PRO A 33 24.73 -32.17 -48.82
N ARG A 34 24.96 -32.74 -47.61
CA ARG A 34 26.16 -33.51 -47.08
C ARG A 34 27.55 -32.86 -46.84
N SER A 35 28.40 -33.31 -45.89
CA SER A 35 28.33 -34.48 -44.96
C SER A 35 29.20 -34.37 -43.68
N GLN A 36 28.67 -34.93 -42.57
CA GLN A 36 29.35 -35.72 -41.49
C GLN A 36 30.45 -35.06 -40.61
N GLN A 37 30.15 -34.88 -39.31
CA GLN A 37 30.59 -35.69 -38.14
C GLN A 37 32.07 -35.43 -37.75
N ALA A 38 32.35 -34.80 -36.60
CA ALA A 38 32.31 -35.35 -35.22
C ALA A 38 33.40 -36.44 -34.98
N SER A 39 34.17 -36.44 -33.88
CA SER A 39 34.23 -35.55 -32.71
C SER A 39 35.35 -35.96 -31.73
N ARG A 40 36.13 -34.99 -31.19
CA ARG A 40 36.85 -35.04 -29.90
C ARG A 40 37.95 -36.16 -29.74
N PRO A 41 38.69 -36.25 -28.61
CA PRO A 41 39.59 -35.24 -28.01
C PRO A 41 40.93 -35.84 -27.49
N ILE A 42 41.72 -35.08 -26.68
CA ILE A 42 42.79 -35.56 -25.74
C ILE A 42 44.10 -36.07 -26.42
N SER A 43 45.30 -36.06 -25.81
CA SER A 43 46.04 -35.02 -25.05
C SER A 43 47.52 -35.42 -24.92
N SER A 44 48.40 -34.43 -24.74
CA SER A 44 49.65 -34.47 -23.92
C SER A 44 50.82 -35.44 -24.22
N ASN A 45 52.01 -34.88 -24.00
CA ASN A 45 53.33 -35.50 -23.71
C ASN A 45 54.14 -36.01 -24.91
N TYR A 46 55.49 -36.03 -24.92
CA TYR A 46 56.66 -35.35 -24.31
C TYR A 46 57.84 -36.30 -24.64
N PHE A 47 59.10 -35.83 -24.62
CA PHE A 47 60.35 -36.65 -24.77
C PHE A 47 60.63 -37.24 -26.19
N ASP A 48 61.88 -37.38 -26.68
CA ASP A 48 63.20 -36.98 -26.16
C ASP A 48 64.29 -36.82 -27.27
N ARG A 49 65.44 -36.24 -26.89
CA ARG A 49 66.83 -36.48 -27.34
C ARG A 49 67.38 -36.09 -28.73
N ASN A 50 68.45 -35.30 -28.64
CA ASN A 50 69.58 -35.20 -29.59
C ASN A 50 70.33 -36.53 -29.77
N VAL A 51 70.94 -36.72 -30.95
CA VAL A 51 72.25 -37.41 -31.11
C VAL A 51 73.02 -36.77 -32.27
N ASP A 52 74.28 -36.37 -32.05
CA ASP A 52 75.22 -35.87 -33.06
C ASP A 52 75.72 -36.96 -34.02
N ARG A 53 76.11 -36.57 -35.24
CA ARG A 53 77.29 -37.17 -35.91
C ARG A 53 77.86 -36.30 -37.03
N HIS A 54 79.15 -35.98 -36.91
CA HIS A 54 79.97 -35.52 -38.03
C HIS A 54 80.29 -36.66 -39.00
N VAL A 55 80.48 -36.32 -40.28
CA VAL A 55 81.71 -36.50 -41.11
C VAL A 55 81.41 -35.88 -42.47
N GLY A 56 82.33 -35.10 -43.04
CA GLY A 56 82.15 -34.44 -44.34
C GLY A 56 83.11 -34.98 -45.42
N VAL A 57 83.07 -34.38 -46.61
CA VAL A 57 84.23 -34.03 -47.47
C VAL A 57 83.76 -33.16 -48.65
N PHE A 58 84.63 -32.21 -49.04
CA PHE A 58 84.56 -31.22 -50.13
C PHE A 58 84.68 -31.87 -51.55
N PRO A 59 84.54 -31.18 -52.72
CA PRO A 59 84.97 -29.79 -53.02
C PRO A 59 84.06 -29.02 -54.03
N HIS A 60 84.41 -27.92 -54.75
CA HIS A 60 85.64 -27.13 -54.99
C HIS A 60 85.25 -25.67 -55.42
N GLU A 61 86.17 -24.70 -55.27
CA GLU A 61 86.23 -23.39 -56.00
C GLU A 61 85.11 -22.33 -55.83
N ALA A 62 85.35 -21.01 -56.01
CA ALA A 62 86.52 -20.15 -55.79
C ALA A 62 86.10 -18.67 -55.96
N MET A 63 86.59 -17.74 -55.12
CA MET A 63 86.99 -16.38 -55.53
C MET A 63 87.68 -15.61 -54.39
N ARG A 64 88.58 -14.67 -54.75
CA ARG A 64 89.61 -14.10 -53.88
C ARG A 64 89.24 -12.77 -53.24
N SER A 65 89.87 -12.50 -52.09
CA SER A 65 89.94 -11.18 -51.45
C SER A 65 90.96 -10.25 -52.12
N ARG A 66 90.72 -8.93 -52.04
CA ARG A 66 91.74 -7.86 -51.99
C ARG A 66 91.22 -6.68 -51.16
N GLN A 67 92.14 -6.01 -50.45
CA GLN A 67 91.87 -4.83 -49.63
C GLN A 67 91.99 -3.51 -50.46
N PRO A 68 92.17 -2.31 -49.86
CA PRO A 68 91.14 -1.28 -49.85
C PRO A 68 91.45 -0.11 -50.80
N ILE A 69 90.43 0.64 -51.20
CA ILE A 69 90.60 1.86 -52.00
C ILE A 69 90.03 3.05 -51.23
N VAL A 70 90.89 4.04 -51.01
CA VAL A 70 90.53 5.35 -50.44
C VAL A 70 89.71 6.14 -51.47
N GLN A 71 88.46 6.50 -51.17
CA GLN A 71 87.70 7.48 -51.93
C GLN A 71 87.12 8.59 -51.06
N ARG A 72 87.81 9.75 -51.17
CA ARG A 72 87.38 11.15 -51.01
C ARG A 72 86.02 11.42 -50.34
N ASN A 73 86.10 12.13 -49.22
CA ASN A 73 84.99 12.85 -48.61
C ASN A 73 84.27 13.77 -49.62
N PHE A 74 82.98 13.54 -49.84
CA PHE A 74 82.06 14.55 -50.37
C PHE A 74 81.23 15.11 -49.21
N CYS A 75 81.44 16.39 -48.89
CA CYS A 75 80.69 17.09 -47.86
C CYS A 75 79.33 17.53 -48.45
N PRO A 76 78.18 17.08 -47.92
CA PRO A 76 76.89 17.57 -48.38
C PRO A 76 76.71 19.03 -47.92
N THR A 77 76.40 19.93 -48.86
CA THR A 77 76.22 21.35 -48.55
C THR A 77 74.98 21.56 -47.66
N SER A 78 75.07 22.45 -46.67
CA SER A 78 74.07 22.53 -45.57
C SER A 78 72.63 22.74 -46.04
N ARG A 79 72.44 23.35 -47.22
CA ARG A 79 71.13 23.54 -47.86
C ARG A 79 70.34 22.24 -48.09
N GLN A 80 71.00 21.13 -48.43
CA GLN A 80 70.29 19.85 -48.60
C GLN A 80 69.91 19.21 -47.26
N GLN A 81 70.77 19.29 -46.25
CA GLN A 81 70.44 18.79 -44.91
C GLN A 81 69.28 19.58 -44.29
N HIS A 82 69.27 20.91 -44.43
CA HIS A 82 68.13 21.72 -43.99
C HIS A 82 66.82 21.36 -44.70
N LEU A 83 66.83 21.07 -46.00
CA LEU A 83 65.60 20.70 -46.73
C LEU A 83 65.04 19.34 -46.31
N VAL A 84 65.90 18.37 -46.02
CA VAL A 84 65.48 17.05 -45.51
C VAL A 84 64.96 17.17 -44.08
N MET A 85 65.68 17.89 -43.20
CA MET A 85 65.23 18.15 -41.84
C MET A 85 63.91 18.94 -41.80
N LEU A 86 63.71 19.91 -42.70
CA LEU A 86 62.44 20.64 -42.81
C LEU A 86 61.30 19.73 -43.27
N ARG A 87 61.53 18.83 -44.24
CA ARG A 87 60.52 17.87 -44.70
C ARG A 87 60.18 16.84 -43.63
N VAL A 88 61.16 16.36 -42.87
CA VAL A 88 60.94 15.46 -41.72
C VAL A 88 60.21 16.19 -40.60
N ALA A 89 60.58 17.43 -40.27
CA ALA A 89 59.88 18.25 -39.28
C ALA A 89 58.44 18.57 -39.70
N VAL A 90 58.19 18.89 -40.97
CA VAL A 90 56.83 19.11 -41.51
C VAL A 90 56.04 17.80 -41.56
N ALA A 91 56.65 16.66 -41.89
CA ALA A 91 55.99 15.36 -41.81
C ALA A 91 55.65 14.97 -40.36
N ILE A 92 56.55 15.24 -39.41
CA ILE A 92 56.30 15.04 -37.96
C ILE A 92 55.22 16.00 -37.47
N LEU A 93 55.21 17.27 -37.88
CA LEU A 93 54.16 18.24 -37.54
C LEU A 93 52.80 17.89 -38.17
N LEU A 94 52.79 17.30 -39.37
CA LEU A 94 51.58 16.75 -40.01
C LEU A 94 51.12 15.46 -39.32
N LEU A 95 52.02 14.59 -38.89
CA LEU A 95 51.69 13.40 -38.09
C LEU A 95 51.18 13.78 -36.69
N ILE A 96 51.78 14.77 -36.03
CA ILE A 96 51.27 15.35 -34.78
C ILE A 96 49.91 16.03 -35.04
N GLY A 97 49.75 16.76 -36.14
CA GLY A 97 48.47 17.35 -36.55
C GLY A 97 47.39 16.35 -36.95
N LEU A 98 47.77 15.11 -37.32
CA LEU A 98 46.87 13.98 -37.57
C LEU A 98 46.62 13.12 -36.32
N MET A 99 47.48 13.23 -35.28
CA MET A 99 47.27 12.61 -33.96
C MET A 99 46.59 13.55 -32.96
N LEU A 100 46.59 14.86 -33.22
CA LEU A 100 45.69 15.82 -32.59
C LEU A 100 44.30 15.64 -33.20
N ASP A 101 43.53 14.71 -32.63
CA ASP A 101 42.10 14.59 -32.94
C ASP A 101 41.44 15.96 -32.71
N PRO A 102 40.85 16.61 -33.74
CA PRO A 102 40.24 17.92 -33.60
C PRO A 102 39.01 17.94 -32.67
N ARG A 103 38.62 16.78 -32.14
CA ARG A 103 37.57 16.60 -31.12
C ARG A 103 38.07 16.72 -29.68
N ALA A 104 39.37 16.72 -29.43
CA ALA A 104 39.95 16.73 -28.07
C ALA A 104 39.88 18.12 -27.38
N GLN A 105 38.72 18.78 -27.42
CA GLN A 105 38.46 19.99 -26.66
C GLN A 105 38.01 19.60 -25.24
N ALA A 106 38.99 19.50 -24.33
CA ALA A 106 38.73 19.21 -22.92
C ALA A 106 37.70 20.20 -22.35
N ALA A 107 36.56 19.67 -21.91
CA ALA A 107 35.43 20.47 -21.45
C ALA A 107 34.94 20.01 -20.08
N ASN A 108 34.41 20.99 -19.32
CA ASN A 108 33.76 20.76 -18.05
C ASN A 108 32.23 20.81 -18.22
N PHE A 109 31.57 19.67 -18.03
CA PHE A 109 30.12 19.57 -18.06
C PHE A 109 29.53 19.82 -16.67
N LYS A 110 28.70 20.85 -16.54
CA LYS A 110 27.99 21.14 -15.29
C LYS A 110 26.69 20.33 -15.20
N ILE A 111 26.49 19.65 -14.07
CA ILE A 111 25.22 19.00 -13.72
C ILE A 111 24.68 19.72 -12.48
N ALA A 112 23.44 20.22 -12.55
CA ALA A 112 22.82 20.87 -11.40
C ALA A 112 22.04 19.87 -10.53
N LEU A 113 22.01 20.12 -9.23
CA LEU A 113 21.26 19.37 -8.24
C LEU A 113 20.26 20.33 -7.57
N VAL A 114 18.97 20.13 -7.83
CA VAL A 114 17.88 20.97 -7.33
C VAL A 114 17.06 20.14 -6.34
N LEU A 115 17.37 20.28 -5.04
CA LEU A 115 16.84 19.47 -3.94
C LEU A 115 16.54 20.34 -2.71
N PRO A 116 15.73 19.88 -1.74
CA PRO A 116 15.33 20.71 -0.60
C PRO A 116 16.35 20.64 0.55
N ASP A 117 17.26 21.62 0.65
CA ASP A 117 18.19 21.82 1.79
C ASP A 117 17.64 22.85 2.81
N THR A 118 16.33 23.05 2.79
CA THR A 118 15.65 24.00 3.68
C THR A 118 15.75 23.60 5.16
N ALA A 119 16.05 24.58 6.01
CA ALA A 119 16.06 24.41 7.46
C ALA A 119 14.65 24.17 8.06
N ALA A 120 13.58 24.39 7.28
CA ALA A 120 12.20 24.19 7.72
C ALA A 120 11.83 22.71 7.95
N ASP A 121 12.55 21.76 7.31
CA ASP A 121 12.38 20.32 7.51
C ASP A 121 13.73 19.66 7.81
N PRO A 122 14.12 19.58 9.10
CA PRO A 122 15.39 18.96 9.51
C PRO A 122 15.51 17.48 9.09
N THR A 123 14.39 16.76 8.95
CA THR A 123 14.37 15.32 8.68
C THR A 123 14.69 15.03 7.22
N ARG A 124 14.06 15.76 6.28
CA ARG A 124 14.38 15.69 4.85
C ARG A 124 15.74 16.31 4.55
N ARG A 125 16.05 17.46 5.18
CA ARG A 125 17.35 18.14 5.04
C ARG A 125 18.53 17.23 5.37
N ALA A 126 18.46 16.44 6.44
CA ALA A 126 19.51 15.49 6.79
C ALA A 126 19.78 14.45 5.69
N VAL A 127 18.77 14.06 4.90
CA VAL A 127 18.95 13.15 3.75
C VAL A 127 19.58 13.89 2.57
N VAL A 128 19.11 15.11 2.26
CA VAL A 128 19.66 15.93 1.17
C VAL A 128 21.13 16.30 1.42
N GLN A 129 21.50 16.60 2.67
CA GLN A 129 22.90 16.80 3.06
C GLN A 129 23.74 15.53 2.88
N PHE A 130 23.19 14.35 3.16
CA PHE A 130 23.87 13.09 2.87
C PHE A 130 23.98 12.82 1.36
N VAL A 131 23.00 13.22 0.54
CA VAL A 131 23.11 13.24 -0.92
C VAL A 131 24.24 14.15 -1.37
N HIS A 132 24.34 15.38 -0.84
CA HIS A 132 25.41 16.31 -1.18
C HIS A 132 26.79 15.73 -0.85
N PHE A 133 26.94 15.12 0.32
CA PHE A 133 28.16 14.41 0.73
C PHE A 133 28.50 13.23 -0.21
N LEU A 134 27.53 12.36 -0.48
CA LEU A 134 27.70 11.19 -1.35
C LEU A 134 28.07 11.58 -2.78
N LEU A 135 27.43 12.61 -3.34
CA LEU A 135 27.71 13.08 -4.70
C LEU A 135 29.09 13.76 -4.79
N ASN A 136 29.50 14.54 -3.79
CA ASN A 136 30.86 15.07 -3.72
C ASN A 136 31.93 13.97 -3.55
N TRP A 137 31.62 12.89 -2.86
CA TRP A 137 32.50 11.72 -2.72
C TRP A 137 32.58 10.87 -4.00
N THR A 138 31.44 10.64 -4.67
CA THR A 138 31.38 9.82 -5.90
C THR A 138 31.85 10.54 -7.15
N LEU A 139 31.66 11.87 -7.26
CA LEU A 139 32.00 12.63 -8.46
C LEU A 139 33.47 12.49 -8.90
N PRO A 140 34.50 12.58 -8.03
CA PRO A 140 35.89 12.34 -8.43
C PRO A 140 36.13 10.93 -8.97
N ILE A 141 35.49 9.92 -8.36
CA ILE A 141 35.59 8.50 -8.76
C ILE A 141 34.96 8.30 -10.14
N LEU A 142 33.77 8.87 -10.36
CA LEU A 142 33.08 8.81 -11.65
C LEU A 142 33.80 9.62 -12.74
N ASN A 143 34.36 10.78 -12.40
CA ASN A 143 35.20 11.56 -13.32
C ASN A 143 36.43 10.75 -13.76
N GLN A 144 37.14 10.09 -12.84
CA GLN A 144 38.29 9.24 -13.18
C GLN A 144 37.90 8.02 -14.04
N ARG A 145 36.73 7.41 -13.78
CA ARG A 145 36.28 6.19 -14.47
C ARG A 145 35.59 6.43 -15.82
N LEU A 146 34.88 7.55 -15.98
CA LEU A 146 34.02 7.82 -17.14
C LEU A 146 34.49 9.01 -17.98
N ALA A 147 34.81 10.13 -17.34
CA ALA A 147 35.04 11.40 -18.04
C ALA A 147 36.50 11.59 -18.50
N ALA A 148 37.46 11.26 -17.62
CA ALA A 148 38.88 11.39 -17.90
C ALA A 148 39.38 10.54 -19.09
N PRO A 149 38.89 9.29 -19.33
CA PRO A 149 39.21 8.55 -20.55
C PRO A 149 38.74 9.21 -21.84
N ALA A 150 37.74 10.10 -21.77
CA ALA A 150 37.25 10.91 -22.88
C ALA A 150 37.85 12.33 -22.91
N GLY A 151 38.72 12.70 -21.95
CA GLY A 151 39.32 14.03 -21.86
C GLY A 151 38.43 15.12 -21.24
N HIS A 152 37.29 14.75 -20.63
CA HIS A 152 36.34 15.67 -20.03
C HIS A 152 36.34 15.63 -18.50
N THR A 153 35.71 16.63 -17.88
CA THR A 153 35.40 16.67 -16.45
C THR A 153 33.93 17.02 -16.23
N PHE A 154 33.41 16.66 -15.06
CA PHE A 154 32.08 17.06 -14.60
C PHE A 154 32.17 17.78 -13.26
N THR A 155 31.34 18.79 -13.08
CA THR A 155 31.15 19.54 -11.83
C THR A 155 29.69 19.64 -11.43
N LEU A 156 29.41 19.63 -10.12
CA LEU A 156 28.07 19.78 -9.56
C LEU A 156 27.77 21.25 -9.23
N ASP A 157 26.55 21.70 -9.50
CA ASP A 157 26.02 23.01 -9.11
C ASP A 157 24.81 22.81 -8.18
N TYR A 158 24.84 23.36 -6.97
CA TYR A 158 23.90 23.01 -5.90
C TYR A 158 22.86 24.11 -5.69
N HIS A 159 21.58 23.72 -5.71
CA HIS A 159 20.45 24.63 -5.55
C HIS A 159 19.42 24.11 -4.55
N ASP A 160 18.97 24.99 -3.64
CA ASP A 160 17.92 24.68 -2.66
C ASP A 160 16.52 24.95 -3.25
N SER A 161 15.73 23.90 -3.45
CA SER A 161 14.34 24.00 -3.92
C SER A 161 13.40 24.66 -2.91
N LEU A 162 13.87 24.88 -1.67
CA LEU A 162 13.11 25.32 -0.49
C LEU A 162 11.86 24.47 -0.20
N LEU A 163 11.77 23.27 -0.78
CA LEU A 163 10.59 22.40 -0.80
C LEU A 163 9.34 23.03 -1.44
N THR A 164 9.46 24.17 -2.15
CA THR A 164 8.33 24.87 -2.78
C THR A 164 8.36 24.75 -4.30
N THR A 165 7.18 24.65 -4.92
CA THR A 165 7.05 24.62 -6.38
C THR A 165 7.61 25.87 -7.06
N ARG A 166 7.42 27.05 -6.47
CA ARG A 166 7.91 28.32 -7.02
C ARG A 166 9.44 28.34 -7.06
N ASP A 167 10.05 28.00 -5.93
CA ASP A 167 11.49 28.11 -5.75
C ASP A 167 12.22 26.97 -6.48
N THR A 168 11.63 25.77 -6.54
CA THR A 168 12.04 24.70 -7.45
C THR A 168 12.18 25.19 -8.90
N VAL A 169 11.14 25.84 -9.45
CA VAL A 169 11.17 26.35 -10.83
C VAL A 169 12.21 27.46 -10.97
N ARG A 170 12.24 28.42 -10.02
CA ARG A 170 13.21 29.52 -10.00
C ARG A 170 14.65 28.99 -10.06
N GLU A 171 15.01 28.08 -9.18
CA GLU A 171 16.36 27.52 -9.10
C GLU A 171 16.71 26.68 -10.32
N SER A 172 15.76 25.93 -10.86
CA SER A 172 15.97 25.18 -12.11
C SER A 172 16.30 26.14 -13.27
N LEU A 173 15.62 27.29 -13.36
CA LEU A 173 15.92 28.32 -14.35
C LEU A 173 17.30 28.97 -14.12
N ILE A 174 17.70 29.19 -12.87
CA ILE A 174 19.04 29.70 -12.53
C ILE A 174 20.13 28.68 -12.91
N ALA A 175 19.93 27.39 -12.64
CA ALA A 175 20.81 26.30 -13.09
C ALA A 175 20.92 26.24 -14.63
N ALA A 176 19.81 26.41 -15.34
CA ALA A 176 19.80 26.51 -16.80
C ALA A 176 20.57 27.75 -17.30
N GLN A 177 20.53 28.87 -16.57
CA GLN A 177 21.30 30.08 -16.89
C GLN A 177 22.78 29.96 -16.48
N SER A 178 23.11 29.18 -15.45
CA SER A 178 24.48 28.94 -14.96
C SER A 178 25.30 27.96 -15.81
N GLY A 179 24.70 27.42 -16.88
CA GLY A 179 25.33 26.50 -17.83
C GLY A 179 25.16 25.01 -17.55
N ALA A 180 24.24 24.59 -16.68
CA ALA A 180 24.01 23.17 -16.40
C ALA A 180 23.44 22.41 -17.62
N VAL A 181 24.09 21.34 -18.07
CA VAL A 181 23.62 20.53 -19.22
C VAL A 181 22.64 19.42 -18.82
N ALA A 182 22.49 19.16 -17.53
CA ALA A 182 21.54 18.22 -16.93
C ALA A 182 21.14 18.67 -15.52
N VAL A 183 19.99 18.19 -15.04
CA VAL A 183 19.46 18.45 -13.69
C VAL A 183 19.09 17.15 -12.99
N ILE A 184 19.50 17.02 -11.73
CA ILE A 184 19.03 15.97 -10.81
C ILE A 184 18.06 16.62 -9.81
N GLY A 185 16.83 16.14 -9.75
CA GLY A 185 15.76 16.70 -8.91
C GLY A 185 14.35 16.40 -9.44
N GLU A 186 13.27 16.80 -8.76
CA GLU A 186 13.20 17.26 -7.36
C GLU A 186 12.93 16.06 -6.44
N TRP A 187 12.75 16.30 -5.13
CA TRP A 187 12.33 15.26 -4.18
C TRP A 187 10.86 14.85 -4.33
N PHE A 188 9.95 15.81 -4.45
CA PHE A 188 8.52 15.55 -4.56
C PHE A 188 8.03 15.56 -6.00
N SER A 189 7.09 14.66 -6.31
CA SER A 189 6.38 14.63 -7.60
C SER A 189 5.73 15.97 -7.94
N SER A 190 5.11 16.66 -6.97
CA SER A 190 4.47 17.97 -7.13
C SER A 190 5.41 19.10 -7.55
N ASN A 191 6.70 19.00 -7.22
CA ASN A 191 7.73 19.97 -7.58
C ASN A 191 8.50 19.53 -8.84
N THR A 192 8.69 18.23 -9.03
CA THR A 192 9.37 17.64 -10.19
C THR A 192 8.58 17.83 -11.49
N ILE A 193 7.24 17.75 -11.44
CA ILE A 193 6.36 18.04 -12.59
C ILE A 193 6.65 19.45 -13.17
N PRO A 194 6.51 20.56 -12.43
CA PRO A 194 6.79 21.89 -12.96
C PRO A 194 8.29 22.17 -13.24
N MET A 195 9.22 21.54 -12.50
CA MET A 195 10.66 21.54 -12.88
C MET A 195 10.85 21.02 -14.30
N SER A 196 10.24 19.88 -14.63
CA SER A 196 10.44 19.24 -15.93
C SER A 196 9.93 20.09 -17.10
N TYR A 197 8.83 20.82 -16.93
CA TYR A 197 8.34 21.78 -17.93
C TYR A 197 9.34 22.93 -18.16
N ALA A 198 9.91 23.47 -17.08
CA ALA A 198 10.92 24.51 -17.17
C ALA A 198 12.18 23.99 -17.88
N MET A 199 12.63 22.78 -17.57
CA MET A 199 13.86 22.20 -18.12
C MET A 199 13.71 21.69 -19.56
N SER A 200 12.55 21.16 -19.94
CA SER A 200 12.27 20.77 -21.32
C SER A 200 12.34 21.96 -22.29
N HIS A 201 11.99 23.18 -21.85
CA HIS A 201 12.13 24.39 -22.65
C HIS A 201 13.59 24.71 -23.02
N TYR A 202 14.56 24.34 -22.17
CA TYR A 202 15.99 24.52 -22.42
C TYR A 202 16.67 23.29 -23.03
N GLY A 203 15.91 22.25 -23.41
CA GLY A 203 16.47 20.96 -23.85
C GLY A 203 17.24 20.21 -22.76
N ILE A 204 17.05 20.56 -21.48
CA ILE A 204 17.77 19.96 -20.36
C ILE A 204 17.06 18.67 -19.94
N PHE A 205 17.85 17.60 -19.81
CA PHE A 205 17.38 16.33 -19.28
C PHE A 205 17.36 16.34 -17.75
N VAL A 206 16.27 15.80 -17.19
CA VAL A 206 16.01 15.75 -15.74
C VAL A 206 15.96 14.30 -15.28
N CYS A 207 16.72 13.96 -14.23
CA CYS A 207 16.60 12.69 -13.53
C CYS A 207 16.14 12.90 -12.08
N SER A 208 15.01 12.30 -11.70
CA SER A 208 14.63 12.23 -10.28
C SER A 208 14.98 10.87 -9.67
N GLY A 209 15.53 10.91 -8.45
CA GLY A 209 15.81 9.74 -7.61
C GLY A 209 14.71 9.44 -6.58
N SER A 210 13.63 10.22 -6.55
CA SER A 210 12.58 10.11 -5.51
C SER A 210 11.16 10.43 -5.98
N ALA A 211 10.96 11.09 -7.12
CA ALA A 211 9.62 11.38 -7.65
C ALA A 211 9.04 10.19 -8.44
N THR A 212 8.01 9.55 -7.87
CA THR A 212 7.45 8.28 -8.37
C THR A 212 6.12 8.42 -9.12
N SER A 213 5.49 9.60 -9.15
CA SER A 213 4.18 9.81 -9.82
C SER A 213 4.12 9.25 -11.23
N GLU A 214 2.99 8.65 -11.59
CA GLU A 214 2.75 8.12 -12.94
C GLU A 214 2.64 9.24 -13.98
N ASP A 215 2.25 10.46 -13.60
CA ASP A 215 2.13 11.61 -14.51
C ASP A 215 3.47 11.92 -15.21
N LEU A 216 4.59 11.80 -14.47
CA LEU A 216 5.96 11.97 -14.97
C LEU A 216 6.37 10.99 -16.09
N SER A 217 5.58 9.92 -16.29
CA SER A 217 5.80 8.93 -17.36
C SER A 217 5.23 9.38 -18.71
N ASP A 218 4.37 10.41 -18.76
CA ASP A 218 3.83 10.96 -20.00
C ASP A 218 4.88 11.80 -20.73
N LYS A 219 5.41 11.29 -21.84
CA LYS A 219 6.45 11.97 -22.64
C LYS A 219 5.91 12.97 -23.65
N THR A 220 4.59 13.15 -23.74
CA THR A 220 4.02 14.34 -24.40
C THR A 220 4.15 15.59 -23.52
N LEU A 221 4.14 15.42 -22.20
CA LEU A 221 4.28 16.48 -21.20
C LEU A 221 5.71 16.59 -20.63
N HIS A 222 6.41 15.46 -20.49
CA HIS A 222 7.71 15.36 -19.81
C HIS A 222 8.81 14.74 -20.72
N PRO A 223 9.07 15.30 -21.92
CA PRO A 223 9.89 14.64 -22.96
C PRO A 223 11.35 14.41 -22.57
N THR A 224 11.93 15.27 -21.72
CA THR A 224 13.34 15.19 -21.30
C THR A 224 13.52 14.60 -19.89
N LEU A 225 12.46 14.07 -19.27
CA LEU A 225 12.51 13.53 -17.91
C LEU A 225 12.62 12.00 -17.89
N PHE A 226 13.47 11.48 -17.00
CA PHE A 226 13.57 10.08 -16.63
C PHE A 226 13.79 9.94 -15.11
N ARG A 227 13.88 8.72 -14.60
CA ARG A 227 14.06 8.46 -13.15
C ARG A 227 14.85 7.21 -12.85
N SER A 228 15.68 7.29 -11.81
CA SER A 228 16.45 6.14 -11.28
C SER A 228 15.71 5.36 -10.20
N ILE A 229 14.64 5.93 -9.64
CA ILE A 229 13.60 5.25 -8.85
C ILE A 229 12.51 4.69 -9.78
N THR A 230 11.71 3.74 -9.27
CA THR A 230 10.61 3.12 -10.04
C THR A 230 9.30 3.91 -9.89
N SER A 231 8.41 3.83 -10.89
CA SER A 231 7.07 4.41 -10.93
C SER A 231 6.09 3.89 -9.87
N ASP A 232 5.09 4.72 -9.56
CA ASP A 232 3.86 4.33 -8.86
C ASP A 232 3.07 3.25 -9.61
N SER A 233 3.13 3.20 -10.95
CA SER A 233 2.54 2.08 -11.70
C SER A 233 3.15 0.73 -11.34
N TYR A 234 4.43 0.66 -11.01
CA TYR A 234 5.00 -0.56 -10.43
C TYR A 234 4.60 -0.71 -8.95
N GLN A 235 4.67 0.34 -8.15
CA GLN A 235 4.37 0.23 -6.71
C GLN A 235 2.92 -0.20 -6.42
N GLY A 236 1.93 0.39 -7.10
CA GLY A 236 0.53 0.00 -6.97
C GLY A 236 0.29 -1.47 -7.35
N ASN A 237 0.99 -1.95 -8.39
CA ASN A 237 1.03 -3.37 -8.73
C ASN A 237 1.75 -4.21 -7.65
N VAL A 238 2.81 -3.72 -7.01
CA VAL A 238 3.47 -4.43 -5.90
C VAL A 238 2.53 -4.59 -4.71
N PHE A 239 1.76 -3.56 -4.37
CA PHE A 239 0.75 -3.62 -3.31
C PHE A 239 -0.29 -4.73 -3.57
N THR A 240 -0.91 -4.76 -4.74
CA THR A 240 -1.89 -5.81 -5.07
C THR A 240 -1.26 -7.21 -5.13
N ARG A 241 0.00 -7.32 -5.58
CA ARG A 241 0.74 -8.59 -5.62
C ARG A 241 1.10 -9.11 -4.22
N ALA A 242 1.39 -8.21 -3.28
CA ALA A 242 1.57 -8.55 -1.87
C ALA A 242 0.25 -9.08 -1.26
N LEU A 243 -0.90 -8.43 -1.52
CA LEU A 243 -2.21 -8.94 -1.09
C LEU A 243 -2.49 -10.36 -1.62
N ILE A 244 -2.22 -10.62 -2.90
CA ILE A 244 -2.35 -11.97 -3.50
C ILE A 244 -1.43 -12.98 -2.79
N HIS A 245 -0.16 -12.61 -2.58
CA HIS A 245 0.85 -13.49 -1.97
C HIS A 245 0.47 -13.92 -0.55
N PHE A 246 -0.13 -13.01 0.23
CA PHE A 246 -0.64 -13.30 1.58
C PHE A 246 -2.07 -13.87 1.60
N GLY A 247 -2.74 -14.02 0.44
CA GLY A 247 -4.11 -14.53 0.36
C GLY A 247 -5.18 -13.57 0.91
N TRP A 248 -4.88 -12.27 1.01
CA TRP A 248 -5.81 -11.26 1.47
C TRP A 248 -6.69 -10.74 0.33
N GLN A 249 -8.01 -10.84 0.50
CA GLN A 249 -9.00 -10.52 -0.54
C GLN A 249 -9.68 -9.16 -0.32
N GLU A 250 -9.68 -8.63 0.90
CA GLU A 250 -10.27 -7.33 1.20
C GLU A 250 -9.34 -6.51 2.09
N PHE A 251 -9.18 -5.23 1.79
CA PHE A 251 -8.23 -4.33 2.47
C PHE A 251 -8.77 -2.89 2.56
N ASN A 252 -8.23 -2.11 3.49
CA ASN A 252 -8.48 -0.67 3.61
C ASN A 252 -7.39 0.11 2.87
N LEU A 253 -7.75 1.18 2.17
CA LEU A 253 -6.81 2.02 1.43
C LEU A 253 -6.84 3.45 1.97
N LEU A 254 -5.76 3.87 2.63
CA LEU A 254 -5.57 5.23 3.10
C LEU A 254 -4.47 5.87 2.24
N ALA A 255 -4.72 7.08 1.75
CA ALA A 255 -3.75 7.81 0.94
C ALA A 255 -3.85 9.32 1.18
N ASP A 256 -2.77 10.04 0.87
CA ASP A 256 -2.78 11.50 0.91
C ASP A 256 -3.34 12.08 -0.40
N ILE A 257 -3.93 13.28 -0.33
CA ILE A 257 -4.39 14.02 -1.53
C ILE A 257 -3.25 14.58 -2.40
N SER A 258 -2.01 14.14 -2.18
CA SER A 258 -0.87 14.56 -3.00
C SER A 258 -0.93 13.92 -4.39
N VAL A 259 -0.16 14.49 -5.32
CA VAL A 259 0.04 13.91 -6.67
C VAL A 259 0.66 12.50 -6.62
N TYR A 260 1.28 12.14 -5.50
CA TYR A 260 1.81 10.81 -5.24
C TYR A 260 0.72 9.83 -4.73
N GLY A 261 0.05 10.14 -3.62
CA GLY A 261 -0.98 9.25 -3.05
C GLY A 261 -2.12 8.99 -4.02
N THR A 262 -2.58 10.02 -4.73
CA THR A 262 -3.60 9.89 -5.78
C THR A 262 -3.16 9.03 -6.97
N SER A 263 -1.88 9.10 -7.35
CA SER A 263 -1.27 8.30 -8.42
C SER A 263 -1.23 6.81 -8.04
N VAL A 264 -0.75 6.47 -6.84
CA VAL A 264 -0.75 5.08 -6.34
C VAL A 264 -2.16 4.51 -6.21
N VAL A 265 -3.12 5.30 -5.68
CA VAL A 265 -4.54 4.90 -5.57
C VAL A 265 -5.13 4.55 -6.93
N LYS A 266 -4.91 5.38 -7.95
CA LYS A 266 -5.39 5.15 -9.33
C LYS A 266 -4.86 3.84 -9.91
N VAL A 267 -3.59 3.52 -9.67
CA VAL A 267 -2.98 2.25 -10.11
C VAL A 267 -3.59 1.06 -9.39
N ILE A 268 -3.72 1.11 -8.06
CA ILE A 268 -4.33 0.04 -7.27
C ILE A 268 -5.78 -0.21 -7.73
N GLN A 269 -6.58 0.86 -7.85
CA GLN A 269 -7.97 0.78 -8.32
C GLN A 269 -8.09 0.16 -9.72
N ALA A 270 -7.21 0.50 -10.66
CA ALA A 270 -7.21 -0.08 -11.99
C ALA A 270 -6.84 -1.57 -11.98
N ASP A 271 -5.84 -1.96 -11.19
CA ASP A 271 -5.31 -3.32 -11.18
C ASP A 271 -6.24 -4.32 -10.46
N ILE A 272 -6.92 -3.91 -9.37
CA ILE A 272 -7.88 -4.79 -8.67
C ILE A 272 -9.11 -5.17 -9.51
N LEU A 273 -9.49 -4.37 -10.52
CA LEU A 273 -10.62 -4.70 -11.43
C LEU A 273 -10.43 -6.03 -12.18
N THR A 274 -9.19 -6.51 -12.31
CA THR A 274 -8.84 -7.76 -12.99
C THR A 274 -8.61 -8.93 -12.02
N ARG A 275 -8.88 -8.74 -10.71
CA ARG A 275 -8.46 -9.63 -9.62
C ARG A 275 -9.60 -9.87 -8.64
N ASN A 276 -9.50 -10.97 -7.87
CA ASN A 276 -10.42 -11.24 -6.77
C ASN A 276 -9.98 -10.52 -5.48
N ILE A 277 -9.87 -9.19 -5.56
CA ILE A 277 -9.48 -8.30 -4.46
C ILE A 277 -10.40 -7.07 -4.46
N THR A 278 -10.87 -6.64 -3.28
CA THR A 278 -11.77 -5.50 -3.11
C THR A 278 -11.29 -4.54 -2.02
N ILE A 279 -11.66 -3.26 -2.14
CA ILE A 279 -11.40 -2.24 -1.10
C ILE A 279 -12.60 -2.21 -0.14
N ALA A 280 -12.36 -2.46 1.16
CA ALA A 280 -13.36 -2.38 2.23
C ALA A 280 -13.77 -0.94 2.51
N ALA A 281 -12.77 -0.07 2.68
CA ALA A 281 -12.92 1.36 2.93
C ALA A 281 -11.75 2.10 2.28
N GLN A 282 -12.03 3.30 1.74
CA GLN A 282 -11.03 4.17 1.15
C GLN A 282 -11.11 5.56 1.78
N TYR A 283 -9.97 6.08 2.23
CA TYR A 283 -9.84 7.42 2.80
C TYR A 283 -8.74 8.19 2.06
N MET A 284 -9.07 9.42 1.63
CA MET A 284 -8.15 10.36 1.00
C MET A 284 -8.03 11.56 1.94
N MET A 285 -6.84 11.83 2.47
CA MET A 285 -6.67 12.77 3.57
C MET A 285 -5.81 13.98 3.20
N ALA A 286 -6.14 15.14 3.76
CA ALA A 286 -5.30 16.32 3.67
C ALA A 286 -4.09 16.19 4.60
N PHE A 287 -2.98 16.84 4.23
CA PHE A 287 -1.85 16.94 5.14
C PHE A 287 -2.19 17.91 6.28
N ALA A 288 -2.08 17.43 7.52
CA ALA A 288 -2.08 18.18 8.78
C ALA A 288 -3.42 18.57 9.47
N ASP A 289 -4.51 17.82 9.33
CA ASP A 289 -5.64 17.91 10.30
C ASP A 289 -5.69 16.68 11.24
N PRO A 290 -5.31 16.82 12.53
CA PRO A 290 -5.46 15.76 13.52
C PRO A 290 -6.91 15.30 13.74
N ALA A 291 -7.91 16.18 13.56
CA ALA A 291 -9.31 15.81 13.69
C ALA A 291 -9.77 14.89 12.53
N GLU A 292 -9.24 15.12 11.33
CA GLU A 292 -9.43 14.22 10.18
C GLU A 292 -8.78 12.85 10.45
N VAL A 293 -7.60 12.81 11.06
CA VAL A 293 -6.92 11.56 11.49
C VAL A 293 -7.77 10.81 12.52
N THR A 294 -8.17 11.45 13.62
CA THR A 294 -9.02 10.85 14.66
C THR A 294 -10.34 10.33 14.09
N ALA A 295 -11.01 11.09 13.22
CA ALA A 295 -12.26 10.69 12.60
C ALA A 295 -12.08 9.50 11.62
N THR A 296 -11.00 9.50 10.84
CA THR A 296 -10.66 8.43 9.90
C THR A 296 -10.35 7.12 10.62
N VAL A 297 -9.53 7.17 11.68
CA VAL A 297 -9.21 5.99 12.50
C VAL A 297 -10.47 5.44 13.19
N ALA A 298 -11.33 6.31 13.71
CA ALA A 298 -12.59 5.92 14.36
C ALA A 298 -13.59 5.28 13.38
N ASP A 299 -13.50 5.59 12.08
CA ASP A 299 -14.29 4.93 11.04
C ASP A 299 -13.64 3.64 10.55
N LEU A 300 -12.32 3.64 10.34
CA LEU A 300 -11.52 2.48 9.99
C LEU A 300 -11.74 1.31 10.96
N ALA A 301 -11.87 1.58 12.26
CA ALA A 301 -12.16 0.57 13.29
C ALA A 301 -13.42 -0.29 13.00
N LYS A 302 -14.38 0.25 12.23
CA LYS A 302 -15.64 -0.41 11.85
C LYS A 302 -15.50 -1.29 10.61
N SER A 303 -14.35 -1.24 9.92
CA SER A 303 -14.11 -1.94 8.65
C SER A 303 -14.27 -3.46 8.79
N PRO A 304 -14.80 -4.15 7.76
CA PRO A 304 -14.79 -5.62 7.66
C PRO A 304 -13.39 -6.19 7.38
N SER A 305 -12.39 -5.37 7.07
CA SER A 305 -10.99 -5.82 6.90
C SER A 305 -10.08 -5.31 8.01
N ARG A 306 -9.07 -6.12 8.35
CA ARG A 306 -7.96 -5.80 9.26
C ARG A 306 -6.63 -5.51 8.54
N VAL A 307 -6.62 -5.54 7.21
CA VAL A 307 -5.45 -5.16 6.40
C VAL A 307 -5.59 -3.71 5.97
N VAL A 308 -4.51 -2.93 6.11
CA VAL A 308 -4.48 -1.50 5.79
C VAL A 308 -3.29 -1.20 4.88
N ILE A 309 -3.55 -0.62 3.71
CA ILE A 309 -2.53 -0.07 2.80
C ILE A 309 -2.48 1.45 3.00
N MET A 310 -1.27 1.98 3.19
CA MET A 310 -1.00 3.41 3.37
C MET A 310 -0.10 3.93 2.25
N ALA A 311 -0.68 4.67 1.30
CA ALA A 311 0.01 5.30 0.17
C ALA A 311 0.09 6.82 0.40
N MET A 312 1.04 7.24 1.24
CA MET A 312 1.08 8.59 1.81
C MET A 312 2.49 8.97 2.27
N GLN A 313 2.68 10.24 2.63
CA GLN A 313 3.91 10.70 3.29
C GLN A 313 4.10 10.07 4.67
N MET A 314 5.37 9.91 5.08
CA MET A 314 5.76 9.32 6.37
C MET A 314 5.05 9.99 7.55
N GLU A 315 4.86 11.31 7.48
CA GLU A 315 4.28 12.09 8.56
C GLU A 315 2.82 11.72 8.87
N GLN A 316 2.06 11.37 7.83
CA GLN A 316 0.67 10.93 7.99
C GLN A 316 0.62 9.48 8.47
N ALA A 317 1.47 8.61 7.92
CA ALA A 317 1.50 7.20 8.28
C ALA A 317 1.79 6.99 9.78
N TYR A 318 2.75 7.74 10.37
CA TYR A 318 2.99 7.65 11.81
C TYR A 318 1.81 8.19 12.62
N ALA A 319 1.16 9.28 12.17
CA ALA A 319 0.08 9.92 12.91
C ALA A 319 -1.16 9.01 12.96
N ILE A 320 -1.50 8.39 11.84
CA ILE A 320 -2.59 7.41 11.73
C ILE A 320 -2.32 6.18 12.60
N MET A 321 -1.10 5.63 12.57
CA MET A 321 -0.77 4.46 13.41
C MET A 321 -0.72 4.79 14.91
N ALA A 322 -0.21 5.97 15.29
CA ALA A 322 -0.19 6.40 16.69
C ALA A 322 -1.60 6.67 17.23
N GLU A 323 -2.48 7.27 16.41
CA GLU A 323 -3.89 7.47 16.74
C GLU A 323 -4.66 6.14 16.77
N ALA A 324 -4.37 5.20 15.86
CA ALA A 324 -4.94 3.85 15.89
C ALA A 324 -4.61 3.13 17.20
N TYR A 325 -3.35 3.21 17.65
CA TYR A 325 -2.97 2.69 18.97
C TYR A 325 -3.72 3.39 20.11
N ALA A 326 -3.85 4.72 20.08
CA ALA A 326 -4.61 5.49 21.08
C ALA A 326 -6.12 5.12 21.11
N GLN A 327 -6.70 4.76 19.96
CA GLN A 327 -8.08 4.28 19.82
C GLN A 327 -8.24 2.78 20.08
N GLY A 328 -7.19 2.08 20.53
CA GLY A 328 -7.27 0.68 20.96
C GLY A 328 -7.14 -0.36 19.85
N PHE A 329 -6.52 -0.02 18.72
CA PHE A 329 -6.12 -1.02 17.72
C PHE A 329 -5.03 -1.92 18.31
N ASP A 330 -5.08 -3.21 17.97
CA ASP A 330 -4.21 -4.26 18.49
C ASP A 330 -3.45 -5.00 17.37
N SER A 331 -2.76 -6.08 17.73
CA SER A 331 -2.03 -6.94 16.78
C SER A 331 -2.92 -7.74 15.82
N SER A 332 -4.24 -7.55 15.79
CA SER A 332 -5.09 -8.10 14.73
C SER A 332 -5.00 -7.29 13.43
N TRP A 333 -4.52 -6.03 13.49
CA TRP A 333 -4.39 -5.13 12.35
C TRP A 333 -3.03 -5.22 11.68
N VAL A 334 -3.01 -5.32 10.35
CA VAL A 334 -1.77 -5.31 9.54
C VAL A 334 -1.65 -4.00 8.77
N TRP A 335 -0.49 -3.38 8.87
CA TRP A 335 -0.14 -2.12 8.22
C TRP A 335 0.89 -2.37 7.12
N ILE A 336 0.53 -2.02 5.88
CA ILE A 336 1.40 -2.06 4.70
C ILE A 336 1.58 -0.62 4.22
N ALA A 337 2.75 -0.03 4.44
CA ALA A 337 3.04 1.34 4.00
C ALA A 337 3.87 1.37 2.72
N SER A 338 3.81 2.51 2.05
CA SER A 338 4.64 2.84 0.91
C SER A 338 6.02 3.36 1.32
N GLU A 339 6.84 3.64 0.31
CA GLU A 339 8.28 3.85 0.44
C GLU A 339 8.71 5.10 1.26
N PRO A 340 7.91 6.20 1.41
CA PRO A 340 8.30 7.31 2.29
C PRO A 340 8.42 6.88 3.75
N SER A 341 7.69 5.82 4.15
CA SER A 341 7.75 5.24 5.50
C SER A 341 9.05 4.49 5.80
N SER A 342 10.02 4.44 4.87
CA SER A 342 11.33 3.80 5.05
C SER A 342 12.20 4.39 6.16
N ARG A 343 11.88 5.58 6.70
CA ARG A 343 12.54 6.18 7.87
C ARG A 343 11.71 6.12 9.16
N ILE A 344 10.60 5.37 9.17
CA ILE A 344 9.68 5.28 10.32
C ILE A 344 10.38 4.86 11.63
N ALA A 345 11.43 4.03 11.57
CA ALA A 345 12.25 3.67 12.75
C ALA A 345 12.88 4.90 13.43
N ALA A 346 13.51 5.79 12.65
CA ALA A 346 14.12 7.01 13.18
C ALA A 346 13.07 8.00 13.72
N LYS A 347 11.89 8.07 13.08
CA LYS A 347 10.78 8.89 13.58
C LYS A 347 10.16 8.30 14.86
N LEU A 348 10.11 6.98 14.98
CA LEU A 348 9.67 6.29 16.18
C LEU A 348 10.62 6.53 17.36
N ASP A 349 11.94 6.56 17.13
CA ASP A 349 12.93 6.96 18.15
C ASP A 349 12.74 8.41 18.62
N GLU A 350 12.45 9.35 17.71
CA GLU A 350 12.12 10.74 18.04
C GLU A 350 10.83 10.84 18.89
N MET A 351 9.75 10.21 18.42
CA MET A 351 8.42 10.21 19.07
C MET A 351 8.41 9.52 20.44
N THR A 352 9.24 8.48 20.61
CA THR A 352 9.32 7.70 21.87
C THR A 352 10.50 8.10 22.75
N SER A 353 11.18 9.20 22.39
CA SER A 353 12.23 9.79 23.21
C SER A 353 11.68 10.27 24.55
N PRO A 354 12.47 10.22 25.65
CA PRO A 354 12.01 10.68 26.97
C PRO A 354 11.58 12.16 27.03
N ALA A 355 11.98 12.97 26.04
CA ALA A 355 11.59 14.37 25.91
C ALA A 355 10.23 14.55 25.21
N ALA A 356 9.94 13.73 24.18
CA ALA A 356 8.67 13.76 23.47
C ALA A 356 7.56 13.00 24.21
N MET A 357 7.91 11.89 24.87
CA MET A 357 6.96 10.98 25.52
C MET A 357 7.47 10.55 26.90
N PRO A 358 7.12 11.29 27.97
CA PRO A 358 7.59 11.00 29.33
C PRO A 358 7.10 9.66 29.89
N ASP A 359 5.92 9.17 29.46
CA ASP A 359 5.41 7.85 29.83
C ASP A 359 6.15 6.75 29.05
N ARG A 360 7.12 6.14 29.74
CA ARG A 360 7.93 5.04 29.21
C ARG A 360 7.14 3.77 28.93
N VAL A 361 6.04 3.53 29.64
CA VAL A 361 5.21 2.33 29.45
C VAL A 361 4.40 2.48 28.17
N TYR A 362 3.76 3.64 27.98
CA TYR A 362 3.07 3.97 26.74
C TYR A 362 4.03 4.02 25.55
N ALA A 363 5.21 4.62 25.71
CA ALA A 363 6.25 4.66 24.67
C ALA A 363 6.67 3.26 24.21
N LEU A 364 6.99 2.34 25.13
CA LEU A 364 7.38 0.97 24.79
C LEU A 364 6.24 0.20 24.12
N ALA A 365 5.00 0.38 24.59
CA ALA A 365 3.83 -0.27 24.01
C ALA A 365 3.50 0.27 22.60
N LEU A 366 3.67 1.58 22.37
CA LEU A 366 3.58 2.18 21.03
C LEU A 366 4.65 1.62 20.08
N ARG A 367 5.91 1.47 20.51
CA ARG A 367 6.94 0.80 19.68
C ARG A 367 6.50 -0.62 19.30
N LYS A 368 5.98 -1.37 20.26
CA LYS A 368 5.47 -2.74 20.04
C LYS A 368 4.28 -2.79 19.05
N PHE A 369 3.48 -1.73 18.94
CA PHE A 369 2.39 -1.64 17.96
C PHE A 369 2.88 -1.50 16.51
N PHE A 370 4.06 -0.91 16.29
CA PHE A 370 4.67 -0.80 14.96
C PHE A 370 5.40 -2.10 14.52
N GLU A 371 5.69 -3.03 15.44
CA GLU A 371 6.34 -4.30 15.10
C GLU A 371 5.49 -5.15 14.15
N GLY A 372 6.13 -5.74 13.14
CA GLY A 372 5.47 -6.50 12.07
C GLY A 372 4.80 -5.63 11.00
N MET A 373 4.92 -4.31 11.06
CA MET A 373 4.60 -3.41 9.94
C MET A 373 5.39 -3.80 8.69
N ILE A 374 4.74 -3.70 7.53
CA ILE A 374 5.29 -4.01 6.21
C ILE A 374 5.53 -2.69 5.47
N VAL A 375 6.69 -2.51 4.84
CA VAL A 375 6.99 -1.35 3.99
C VAL A 375 7.43 -1.84 2.62
N VAL A 376 6.71 -1.42 1.58
CA VAL A 376 7.05 -1.68 0.18
C VAL A 376 8.09 -0.65 -0.26
N TRP A 377 9.30 -1.11 -0.61
CA TRP A 377 10.45 -0.26 -0.90
C TRP A 377 11.06 -0.59 -2.27
N PRO A 378 11.26 0.38 -3.20
CA PRO A 378 12.03 0.15 -4.42
C PRO A 378 13.44 -0.29 -4.09
N GLN A 379 13.99 -1.28 -4.79
CA GLN A 379 15.31 -1.85 -4.49
C GLN A 379 16.44 -0.83 -4.72
N GLU A 380 16.77 -0.07 -3.66
CA GLU A 380 17.93 0.81 -3.60
C GLU A 380 19.20 0.01 -3.25
N LEU A 381 19.12 -0.83 -2.20
CA LEU A 381 20.24 -1.66 -1.76
C LEU A 381 20.21 -2.99 -2.53
N ALA A 382 21.03 -3.12 -3.57
CA ALA A 382 21.15 -4.33 -4.38
C ALA A 382 22.01 -5.41 -3.67
N LEU A 383 21.54 -5.87 -2.51
CA LEU A 383 22.23 -6.89 -1.71
C LEU A 383 22.54 -8.15 -2.54
N GLY A 384 23.81 -8.51 -2.59
CA GLY A 384 24.31 -9.64 -3.39
C GLY A 384 24.78 -9.28 -4.81
N ASP A 385 24.48 -8.09 -5.32
CA ASP A 385 25.04 -7.59 -6.57
C ASP A 385 26.52 -7.21 -6.41
N VAL A 386 27.35 -7.59 -7.38
CA VAL A 386 28.81 -7.35 -7.33
C VAL A 386 29.12 -5.85 -7.38
N THR A 387 28.41 -5.09 -8.19
CA THR A 387 28.63 -3.63 -8.34
C THR A 387 28.25 -2.91 -7.05
N PHE A 388 27.12 -3.26 -6.43
CA PHE A 388 26.74 -2.74 -5.11
C PHE A 388 27.77 -3.09 -4.03
N ASN A 389 28.20 -4.35 -3.95
CA ASN A 389 29.18 -4.79 -2.97
C ASN A 389 30.51 -4.03 -3.12
N ASP A 390 31.00 -3.84 -4.35
CA ASP A 390 32.21 -3.07 -4.63
C ASP A 390 32.06 -1.59 -4.23
N TRP A 391 30.91 -0.97 -4.49
CA TRP A 391 30.61 0.39 -4.04
C TRP A 391 30.60 0.52 -2.51
N VAL A 392 30.00 -0.43 -1.79
CA VAL A 392 29.96 -0.44 -0.32
C VAL A 392 31.35 -0.65 0.28
N GLN A 393 32.18 -1.53 -0.29
CA GLN A 393 33.56 -1.72 0.19
C GLN A 393 34.43 -0.49 -0.11
N LEU A 394 34.29 0.14 -1.28
CA LEU A 394 34.99 1.37 -1.62
C LEU A 394 34.59 2.53 -0.70
N TYR A 395 33.31 2.67 -0.39
CA TYR A 395 32.81 3.65 0.59
C TYR A 395 33.41 3.39 1.98
N ARG A 396 33.34 2.15 2.48
CA ARG A 396 33.92 1.78 3.77
C ARG A 396 35.43 2.05 3.83
N ALA A 397 36.16 1.77 2.76
CA ALA A 397 37.60 1.98 2.68
C ALA A 397 38.02 3.47 2.61
N THR A 398 37.14 4.36 2.15
CA THR A 398 37.45 5.80 1.96
C THR A 398 36.87 6.70 3.05
N VAL A 399 35.68 6.38 3.57
CA VAL A 399 35.00 7.17 4.62
C VAL A 399 35.18 6.55 6.01
N GLY A 400 35.43 5.24 6.11
CA GLY A 400 35.61 4.54 7.38
C GLY A 400 34.31 4.20 8.13
N ASP A 401 33.14 4.42 7.53
CA ASP A 401 31.84 4.06 8.13
C ASP A 401 30.92 3.25 7.19
N THR A 402 29.69 2.99 7.62
CA THR A 402 28.67 2.24 6.87
C THR A 402 27.36 3.03 6.67
N LYS A 403 27.38 4.37 6.84
CA LYS A 403 26.16 5.20 6.78
C LYS A 403 25.43 5.15 5.42
N ILE A 404 26.13 4.75 4.37
CA ILE A 404 25.57 4.41 3.04
C ILE A 404 24.49 3.31 3.08
N LEU A 405 24.34 2.59 4.20
CA LEU A 405 23.28 1.60 4.41
C LEU A 405 22.10 2.13 5.24
N ASP A 406 22.28 3.25 5.95
CA ASP A 406 21.31 3.80 6.90
C ASP A 406 20.36 4.82 6.24
N PHE A 407 20.87 5.59 5.28
CA PHE A 407 20.08 6.56 4.51
C PHE A 407 19.34 5.90 3.35
N ARG A 408 18.32 6.61 2.83
CA ARG A 408 17.43 6.17 1.76
C ARG A 408 17.35 7.22 0.65
N TYR A 409 17.01 6.80 -0.57
CA TYR A 409 16.97 7.58 -1.82
C TYR A 409 18.33 8.11 -2.34
N HIS A 410 19.36 8.18 -1.49
CA HIS A 410 20.66 8.72 -1.83
C HIS A 410 21.40 7.99 -2.97
N LEU A 411 21.30 6.66 -3.06
CA LEU A 411 21.90 5.90 -4.16
C LEU A 411 21.11 6.04 -5.46
N PHE A 412 19.81 6.35 -5.40
CA PHE A 412 19.05 6.73 -6.60
C PHE A 412 19.54 8.08 -7.15
N SER A 413 19.85 9.07 -6.30
CA SER A 413 20.49 10.32 -6.74
C SER A 413 21.89 10.10 -7.32
N GLN A 414 22.71 9.20 -6.74
CA GLN A 414 23.99 8.80 -7.35
C GLN A 414 23.80 8.10 -8.70
N SER A 415 22.79 7.23 -8.81
CA SER A 415 22.45 6.56 -10.07
C SER A 415 22.00 7.58 -11.13
N CYS A 416 21.32 8.67 -10.75
CA CYS A 416 21.03 9.78 -11.65
C CYS A 416 22.29 10.50 -12.13
N LEU A 417 23.26 10.78 -11.24
CA LEU A 417 24.55 11.38 -11.63
C LEU A 417 25.28 10.50 -12.64
N GLU A 418 25.39 9.21 -12.36
CA GLU A 418 26.07 8.27 -13.28
C GLU A 418 25.33 8.14 -14.62
N ALA A 419 23.99 8.12 -14.62
CA ALA A 419 23.19 8.11 -15.83
C ALA A 419 23.43 9.36 -16.69
N HIS A 420 23.39 10.56 -16.09
CA HIS A 420 23.67 11.80 -16.81
C HIS A 420 25.10 11.84 -17.36
N MET A 421 26.11 11.44 -16.58
CA MET A 421 27.50 11.41 -17.07
C MET A 421 27.65 10.50 -18.29
N ARG A 422 27.07 9.29 -18.25
CA ARG A 422 27.09 8.34 -19.38
C ARG A 422 26.34 8.88 -20.60
N ALA A 423 25.17 9.48 -20.38
CA ALA A 423 24.34 10.06 -21.44
C ALA A 423 25.02 11.26 -22.11
N ILE A 424 25.58 12.19 -21.33
CA ILE A 424 26.29 13.37 -21.81
C ILE A 424 27.51 12.99 -22.64
N LEU A 425 28.28 11.99 -22.21
CA LEU A 425 29.42 11.46 -22.99
C LEU A 425 28.96 10.78 -24.30
N ASN A 426 27.81 10.10 -24.30
CA ASN A 426 27.22 9.54 -25.53
C ASN A 426 26.79 10.64 -26.51
N LEU A 427 26.16 11.72 -26.00
CA LEU A 427 25.81 12.88 -26.82
C LEU A 427 27.03 13.62 -27.36
N ASP A 428 28.08 13.79 -26.54
CA ASP A 428 29.33 14.43 -26.94
C ASP A 428 29.99 13.68 -28.12
N GLN A 429 30.10 12.35 -28.02
CA GLN A 429 30.66 11.50 -29.08
C GLN A 429 29.92 11.61 -30.42
N LYS A 430 28.61 11.93 -30.41
CA LYS A 430 27.76 11.99 -31.62
C LYS A 430 27.57 13.41 -32.16
N TYR A 431 27.32 14.39 -31.30
CA TYR A 431 26.98 15.77 -31.68
C TYR A 431 28.14 16.76 -31.48
N GLY A 432 29.16 16.38 -30.71
CA GLY A 432 30.31 17.22 -30.38
C GLY A 432 30.08 18.14 -29.17
N THR A 433 31.17 18.39 -28.45
CA THR A 433 31.22 19.09 -27.16
C THR A 433 30.51 20.44 -27.15
N ASN A 434 30.72 21.26 -28.17
CA ASN A 434 30.10 22.58 -28.26
C ASN A 434 28.57 22.50 -28.44
N ALA A 435 28.04 21.48 -29.12
CA ALA A 435 26.59 21.30 -29.27
C ALA A 435 25.93 20.88 -27.94
N VAL A 436 26.61 20.03 -27.16
CA VAL A 436 26.16 19.61 -25.83
C VAL A 436 26.19 20.79 -24.84
N LEU A 437 27.29 21.55 -24.79
CA LEU A 437 27.41 22.73 -23.93
C LEU A 437 26.40 23.84 -24.28
N GLN A 438 26.09 24.03 -25.56
CA GLN A 438 25.09 25.00 -26.02
C GLN A 438 23.65 24.45 -26.00
N ARG A 439 23.45 23.17 -25.64
CA ARG A 439 22.16 22.46 -25.65
C ARG A 439 21.43 22.50 -27.01
N THR A 440 22.19 22.51 -28.10
CA THR A 440 21.67 22.53 -29.49
C THR A 440 21.50 21.13 -30.08
N THR A 441 21.57 20.09 -29.26
CA THR A 441 21.38 18.68 -29.65
C THR A 441 19.89 18.35 -29.84
N ASN A 442 19.51 17.84 -31.01
CA ASN A 442 18.19 17.24 -31.24
C ASN A 442 18.11 15.79 -30.71
N ALA A 443 18.64 15.55 -29.50
CA ALA A 443 18.70 14.23 -28.89
C ALA A 443 17.32 13.79 -28.40
N THR A 444 16.94 12.53 -28.66
CA THR A 444 15.72 11.94 -28.12
C THR A 444 15.95 11.37 -26.72
N LEU A 445 14.87 11.12 -25.97
CA LEU A 445 14.97 10.44 -24.68
C LEU A 445 15.56 9.03 -24.80
N GLU A 446 15.17 8.27 -25.82
CA GLU A 446 15.72 6.93 -26.09
C GLU A 446 17.23 6.96 -26.32
N GLU A 447 17.73 7.98 -27.01
CA GLU A 447 19.16 8.19 -27.23
C GLU A 447 19.92 8.63 -25.96
N TYR A 448 19.25 9.37 -25.07
CA TYR A 448 19.83 9.78 -23.79
C TYR A 448 19.94 8.61 -22.80
N LEU A 449 19.05 7.62 -22.86
CA LEU A 449 18.93 6.54 -21.89
C LEU A 449 19.90 5.39 -22.16
N VAL A 450 21.14 5.54 -21.71
CA VAL A 450 22.16 4.47 -21.73
C VAL A 450 21.95 3.49 -20.56
N PRO A 451 21.75 2.17 -20.79
CA PRO A 451 21.69 1.17 -19.73
C PRO A 451 23.06 0.87 -19.09
N PHE A 452 23.11 0.64 -17.78
CA PHE A 452 24.33 0.31 -17.04
C PHE A 452 24.04 -0.39 -15.71
N ASN A 453 25.07 -0.95 -15.07
CA ASN A 453 24.98 -1.42 -13.68
C ASN A 453 25.48 -0.31 -12.75
N SER A 454 24.66 0.09 -11.78
CA SER A 454 25.00 1.12 -10.79
C SER A 454 25.14 0.52 -9.39
N SER A 455 25.40 1.38 -8.39
CA SER A 455 25.30 0.99 -6.97
C SER A 455 23.94 0.38 -6.64
N THR A 456 22.86 0.86 -7.26
CA THR A 456 21.51 0.34 -7.06
C THR A 456 21.20 -0.92 -7.92
N GLY A 457 22.21 -1.62 -8.43
CA GLY A 457 22.06 -2.76 -9.34
C GLY A 457 21.78 -2.34 -10.80
N PRO A 458 21.17 -3.21 -11.63
CA PRO A 458 20.89 -2.92 -13.03
C PRO A 458 19.98 -1.69 -13.22
N VAL A 459 20.43 -0.74 -14.02
CA VAL A 459 19.68 0.45 -14.46
C VAL A 459 19.28 0.23 -15.92
N VAL A 460 18.05 -0.24 -16.10
CA VAL A 460 17.40 -0.44 -17.40
C VAL A 460 16.12 0.38 -17.41
N TYR A 461 15.91 1.15 -18.47
CA TYR A 461 14.76 2.02 -18.62
C TYR A 461 13.71 1.41 -19.55
N THR A 462 12.45 1.70 -19.28
CA THR A 462 11.35 1.53 -20.22
C THR A 462 11.38 2.63 -21.29
N ALA A 463 10.63 2.45 -22.38
CA ALA A 463 10.43 3.51 -23.39
C ALA A 463 9.81 4.82 -22.82
N ARG A 464 9.29 4.80 -21.59
CA ARG A 464 8.76 5.96 -20.85
C ARG A 464 9.79 6.55 -19.86
N GLY A 465 11.08 6.24 -19.98
CA GLY A 465 12.11 6.75 -19.06
C GLY A 465 11.97 6.31 -17.60
N ASP A 466 11.02 5.42 -17.30
CA ASP A 466 10.89 4.78 -15.99
C ASP A 466 11.95 3.69 -15.87
N ARG A 467 12.64 3.59 -14.75
CA ARG A 467 13.45 2.41 -14.46
C ARG A 467 12.56 1.17 -14.32
N MET A 468 13.01 0.03 -14.86
CA MET A 468 12.37 -1.26 -14.64
C MET A 468 12.43 -1.65 -13.16
N GLY A 469 11.27 -1.96 -12.59
CA GLY A 469 11.10 -2.08 -11.14
C GLY A 469 11.67 -3.35 -10.53
N TYR A 470 12.60 -3.19 -9.60
CA TYR A 470 12.88 -4.16 -8.55
C TYR A 470 12.40 -3.59 -7.22
N PHE A 471 11.80 -4.41 -6.38
CA PHE A 471 11.24 -4.00 -5.09
C PHE A 471 11.67 -4.95 -3.97
N GLN A 472 11.50 -4.47 -2.75
CA GLN A 472 11.78 -5.18 -1.51
C GLN A 472 10.58 -4.99 -0.58
N ILE A 473 10.29 -6.01 0.21
CA ILE A 473 9.46 -5.88 1.39
C ILE A 473 10.42 -5.72 2.58
N LEU A 474 10.42 -4.53 3.17
CA LEU A 474 11.00 -4.29 4.47
C LEU A 474 9.96 -4.62 5.54
N ASN A 475 10.41 -5.14 6.67
CA ASN A 475 9.55 -5.51 7.78
C ASN A 475 10.10 -4.89 9.07
N MET A 476 9.21 -4.37 9.91
CA MET A 476 9.58 -3.80 11.21
C MET A 476 9.86 -4.93 12.19
N GLN A 477 11.12 -5.02 12.64
CA GLN A 477 11.60 -5.99 13.62
C GLN A 477 12.57 -5.29 14.57
N ASP A 478 12.33 -5.41 15.89
CA ASP A 478 13.15 -4.78 16.94
C ASP A 478 13.33 -3.27 16.73
N SER A 479 12.22 -2.61 16.36
CA SER A 479 12.13 -1.19 15.97
C SER A 479 13.04 -0.78 14.79
N LYS A 480 13.45 -1.72 13.94
CA LYS A 480 14.24 -1.47 12.72
C LYS A 480 13.56 -2.05 11.49
N LEU A 481 13.71 -1.39 10.34
CA LEU A 481 13.26 -1.93 9.06
C LEU A 481 14.33 -2.85 8.45
N VAL A 482 14.04 -4.15 8.44
CA VAL A 482 14.91 -5.21 7.89
C VAL A 482 14.33 -5.70 6.56
N PRO A 483 15.13 -5.85 5.48
CA PRO A 483 14.65 -6.44 4.23
C PRO A 483 14.32 -7.93 4.43
N ALA A 484 13.07 -8.32 4.20
CA ALA A 484 12.58 -9.68 4.45
C ALA A 484 12.26 -10.45 3.16
N MET A 485 11.79 -9.77 2.11
CA MET A 485 11.53 -10.39 0.80
C MET A 485 11.99 -9.51 -0.36
N ALA A 486 12.35 -10.12 -1.47
CA ALA A 486 12.64 -9.46 -2.75
C ALA A 486 11.48 -9.65 -3.73
N ILE A 487 11.32 -8.68 -4.64
CA ILE A 487 10.30 -8.67 -5.69
C ILE A 487 10.99 -8.28 -7.01
N ASP A 488 10.91 -9.16 -8.00
CA ASP A 488 11.52 -8.92 -9.31
C ASP A 488 10.63 -8.09 -10.25
N SER A 489 11.17 -7.78 -11.44
CA SER A 489 10.47 -7.03 -12.51
C SER A 489 9.23 -7.70 -13.08
N GLN A 490 8.96 -8.95 -12.69
CA GLN A 490 7.79 -9.75 -13.06
C GLN A 490 6.80 -9.88 -11.90
N PHE A 491 7.01 -9.12 -10.81
CA PHE A 491 6.25 -9.14 -9.56
C PHE A 491 6.25 -10.51 -8.84
N ARG A 492 7.28 -11.33 -9.03
CA ARG A 492 7.47 -12.56 -8.25
C ARG A 492 8.08 -12.22 -6.90
N ILE A 493 7.37 -12.55 -5.83
CA ILE A 493 7.80 -12.32 -4.45
C ILE A 493 8.54 -13.57 -3.94
N SER A 494 9.76 -13.39 -3.43
CA SER A 494 10.59 -14.46 -2.88
C SER A 494 11.23 -14.05 -1.55
N PRO A 495 11.26 -14.93 -0.53
CA PRO A 495 11.91 -14.64 0.75
C PRO A 495 13.42 -14.47 0.60
N LEU A 496 14.01 -13.58 1.40
CA LEU A 496 15.45 -13.40 1.46
C LEU A 496 16.11 -14.48 2.36
N PRO A 497 17.29 -15.01 2.01
CA PRO A 497 17.95 -16.04 2.82
C PRO A 497 18.26 -15.55 4.24
N GLY A 498 17.89 -16.34 5.25
CA GLY A 498 18.21 -16.07 6.65
C GLY A 498 17.32 -15.02 7.34
N VAL A 499 16.30 -14.47 6.66
CA VAL A 499 15.34 -13.54 7.25
C VAL A 499 13.93 -14.12 7.15
N THR A 500 13.14 -14.00 8.22
CA THR A 500 11.72 -14.39 8.25
C THR A 500 10.88 -13.13 8.39
N LEU A 501 9.78 -13.00 7.64
CA LEU A 501 8.84 -11.90 7.83
C LEU A 501 7.97 -12.16 9.07
N HIS A 502 7.85 -11.17 9.94
CA HIS A 502 6.99 -11.18 11.12
C HIS A 502 5.78 -10.27 10.87
N PHE A 503 4.61 -10.73 11.27
CA PHE A 503 3.37 -9.97 11.35
C PHE A 503 3.18 -9.43 12.78
N PRO A 504 2.27 -8.47 12.97
CA PRO A 504 1.97 -7.90 14.28
C PRO A 504 1.72 -8.96 15.36
N GLY A 505 2.16 -8.65 16.58
CA GLY A 505 2.25 -9.63 17.66
C GLY A 505 3.46 -10.57 17.58
N ASN A 506 4.43 -10.29 16.69
CA ASN A 506 5.63 -11.10 16.45
C ASN A 506 5.32 -12.53 15.98
N THR A 507 4.37 -12.66 15.05
CA THR A 507 3.91 -13.95 14.52
C THR A 507 4.44 -14.19 13.11
N THR A 508 4.82 -15.42 12.76
CA THR A 508 5.26 -15.77 11.40
C THR A 508 4.12 -16.29 10.52
N THR A 509 2.97 -16.57 11.11
CA THR A 509 1.74 -17.00 10.42
C THR A 509 1.00 -15.81 9.84
N VAL A 510 0.64 -15.86 8.56
CA VAL A 510 -0.16 -14.81 7.92
C VAL A 510 -1.50 -14.64 8.67
N PRO A 511 -1.80 -13.46 9.23
CA PRO A 511 -3.05 -13.23 9.94
C PRO A 511 -4.24 -13.20 8.97
N PRO A 512 -5.45 -13.58 9.43
CA PRO A 512 -6.65 -13.48 8.62
C PRO A 512 -7.01 -12.02 8.35
N TRP A 513 -7.41 -11.69 7.12
CA TRP A 513 -7.86 -10.35 6.79
C TRP A 513 -9.23 -9.99 7.39
N GLN A 514 -10.05 -11.00 7.71
CA GLN A 514 -11.35 -10.84 8.36
C GLN A 514 -11.23 -10.77 9.89
N PRO A 515 -11.98 -9.90 10.58
CA PRO A 515 -12.13 -9.98 12.02
C PRO A 515 -12.81 -11.31 12.41
N ARG A 516 -12.23 -12.01 13.39
CA ARG A 516 -12.88 -13.18 14.00
C ARG A 516 -13.95 -12.70 14.98
N PHE A 517 -15.20 -12.73 14.56
CA PHE A 517 -16.33 -12.55 15.48
C PHE A 517 -16.42 -13.77 16.42
N GLN A 518 -15.97 -13.61 17.66
CA GLN A 518 -16.33 -14.54 18.74
C GLN A 518 -17.79 -14.28 19.12
N LEU A 519 -18.61 -15.34 19.18
CA LEU A 519 -19.92 -15.23 19.82
C LEU A 519 -19.69 -15.14 21.33
N ASP A 520 -19.95 -13.97 21.90
CA ASP A 520 -20.07 -13.79 23.35
C ASP A 520 -21.42 -14.38 23.83
N ALA A 521 -21.49 -15.71 23.82
CA ALA A 521 -22.60 -16.48 24.36
C ALA A 521 -22.38 -16.68 25.87
N ALA A 522 -23.43 -16.50 26.66
CA ALA A 522 -23.37 -16.62 28.12
C ALA A 522 -23.11 -18.07 28.54
N GLY A 523 -21.83 -18.42 28.72
CA GLY A 523 -21.37 -19.77 29.05
C GLY A 523 -21.85 -20.27 30.41
N TYR A 524 -21.98 -21.59 30.55
CA TYR A 524 -22.39 -22.24 31.80
C TYR A 524 -21.36 -22.08 32.94
N ASP A 525 -20.13 -21.72 32.59
CA ASP A 525 -19.00 -21.40 33.47
C ASP A 525 -19.09 -20.00 34.10
N GLN A 526 -19.86 -19.08 33.52
CA GLN A 526 -19.99 -17.73 34.04
C GLN A 526 -20.78 -17.72 35.37
N PRO A 527 -20.24 -17.13 36.47
CA PRO A 527 -20.89 -17.17 37.78
C PRO A 527 -22.33 -16.60 37.80
N GLY A 528 -22.60 -15.56 37.01
CA GLY A 528 -23.94 -14.97 36.88
C GLY A 528 -24.96 -15.92 36.22
N VAL A 529 -24.52 -16.71 35.25
CA VAL A 529 -25.32 -17.76 34.60
C VAL A 529 -25.59 -18.89 35.60
N MET A 530 -24.56 -19.39 36.28
CA MET A 530 -24.71 -20.43 37.31
C MET A 530 -25.73 -20.05 38.39
N VAL A 531 -25.66 -18.82 38.92
CA VAL A 531 -26.62 -18.32 39.92
C VAL A 531 -28.03 -18.23 39.35
N THR A 532 -28.19 -17.73 38.12
CA THR A 532 -29.50 -17.60 37.47
C THR A 532 -30.15 -18.96 37.21
N LEU A 533 -29.38 -19.95 36.73
CA LEU A 533 -29.86 -21.32 36.54
C LEU A 533 -30.21 -22.00 37.87
N ALA A 534 -29.41 -21.79 38.92
CA ALA A 534 -29.71 -22.32 40.26
C ALA A 534 -31.03 -21.75 40.81
N VAL A 535 -31.23 -20.43 40.73
CA VAL A 535 -32.46 -19.76 41.18
C VAL A 535 -33.67 -20.21 40.36
N ALA A 536 -33.52 -20.36 39.04
CA ALA A 536 -34.58 -20.87 38.17
C ALA A 536 -34.94 -22.32 38.52
N GLY A 537 -33.95 -23.19 38.73
CA GLY A 537 -34.12 -24.58 39.14
C GLY A 537 -34.84 -24.73 40.49
N ILE A 538 -34.41 -23.98 41.51
CA ILE A 538 -35.07 -23.93 42.83
C ILE A 538 -36.52 -23.45 42.69
N SER A 539 -36.77 -22.45 41.85
CA SER A 539 -38.11 -21.92 41.59
C SER A 539 -39.03 -22.93 40.89
N ILE A 540 -38.50 -23.72 39.94
CA ILE A 540 -39.23 -24.83 39.31
C ILE A 540 -39.57 -25.91 40.36
N LEU A 541 -38.61 -26.33 41.18
CA LEU A 541 -38.83 -27.32 42.24
C LEU A 541 -39.87 -26.84 43.26
N ALA A 542 -39.84 -25.57 43.66
CA ALA A 542 -40.84 -24.97 44.54
C ALA A 542 -42.24 -24.95 43.90
N ALA A 543 -42.35 -24.57 42.61
CA ALA A 543 -43.62 -24.53 41.88
C ALA A 543 -44.24 -25.93 41.71
N LEU A 544 -43.42 -26.94 41.37
CA LEU A 544 -43.84 -28.33 41.24
C LEU A 544 -44.16 -28.96 42.59
N GLY A 545 -43.36 -28.70 43.64
CA GLY A 545 -43.62 -29.17 45.00
C GLY A 545 -44.92 -28.61 45.58
N ALA A 546 -45.18 -27.32 45.39
CA ALA A 546 -46.45 -26.69 45.75
C ALA A 546 -47.64 -27.31 44.98
N TRP A 547 -47.45 -27.60 43.68
CA TRP A 547 -48.48 -28.27 42.89
C TRP A 547 -48.78 -29.69 43.40
N VAL A 548 -47.76 -30.51 43.66
CA VAL A 548 -47.91 -31.86 44.21
C VAL A 548 -48.61 -31.81 45.58
N MET A 549 -48.21 -30.90 46.47
CA MET A 549 -48.88 -30.69 47.76
C MET A 549 -50.38 -30.41 47.58
N LEU A 550 -50.75 -29.49 46.69
CA LEU A 550 -52.15 -29.13 46.43
C LEU A 550 -52.95 -30.29 45.81
N VAL A 551 -52.31 -31.16 45.01
CA VAL A 551 -52.93 -32.37 44.46
C VAL A 551 -53.12 -33.45 45.52
N VAL A 552 -52.14 -33.68 46.41
CA VAL A 552 -52.25 -34.65 47.52
C VAL A 552 -53.34 -34.22 48.50
N TYR A 553 -53.28 -32.98 48.98
CA TYR A 553 -54.23 -32.44 49.98
C TYR A 553 -55.55 -31.92 49.36
N ARG A 554 -55.85 -32.27 48.10
CA ARG A 554 -57.06 -31.83 47.36
C ARG A 554 -58.40 -32.11 48.04
N ARG A 555 -58.45 -33.09 48.96
CA ARG A 555 -59.65 -33.46 49.74
C ARG A 555 -59.81 -32.64 51.03
N SER A 556 -58.80 -31.88 51.46
CA SER A 556 -58.88 -31.06 52.67
C SER A 556 -59.84 -29.88 52.50
N LYS A 557 -60.54 -29.50 53.58
CA LYS A 557 -61.48 -28.36 53.55
C LYS A 557 -60.81 -27.06 53.08
N ARG A 558 -59.55 -26.82 53.50
CA ARG A 558 -58.77 -25.62 53.13
C ARG A 558 -58.48 -25.55 51.62
N VAL A 559 -57.94 -26.62 51.02
CA VAL A 559 -57.55 -26.62 49.58
C VAL A 559 -58.76 -26.63 48.64
N ARG A 560 -59.90 -27.19 49.06
CA ARG A 560 -61.10 -27.36 48.22
C ARG A 560 -61.62 -26.04 47.61
N HIS A 561 -61.47 -24.92 48.31
CA HIS A 561 -61.95 -23.60 47.86
C HIS A 561 -61.01 -22.92 46.84
N LEU A 562 -59.74 -23.34 46.74
CA LEU A 562 -58.73 -22.67 45.92
C LEU A 562 -58.90 -22.90 44.40
N GLY A 563 -59.68 -23.91 43.99
CA GLY A 563 -59.93 -24.18 42.57
C GLY A 563 -58.75 -24.86 41.86
N LEU A 564 -58.46 -26.10 42.26
CA LEU A 564 -57.33 -26.91 41.79
C LEU A 564 -56.95 -26.82 40.30
N PRO A 565 -57.85 -26.86 39.29
CA PRO A 565 -57.43 -26.80 37.88
C PRO A 565 -56.79 -25.46 37.49
N TYR A 566 -57.20 -24.33 38.07
CA TYR A 566 -56.62 -23.02 37.75
C TYR A 566 -55.22 -22.88 38.34
N ILE A 567 -55.04 -23.31 39.60
CA ILE A 567 -53.71 -23.28 40.24
C ILE A 567 -52.77 -24.33 39.62
N SER A 568 -53.29 -25.47 39.16
CA SER A 568 -52.49 -26.44 38.40
C SER A 568 -51.95 -25.82 37.11
N ALA A 569 -52.79 -25.11 36.35
CA ALA A 569 -52.34 -24.39 35.15
C ALA A 569 -51.33 -23.27 35.48
N LEU A 570 -51.51 -22.55 36.60
CA LEU A 570 -50.54 -21.55 37.07
C LEU A 570 -49.17 -22.17 37.35
N CYS A 571 -49.12 -23.25 38.15
CA CYS A 571 -47.86 -23.93 38.50
C CYS A 571 -47.15 -24.51 37.27
N VAL A 572 -47.90 -25.11 36.33
CA VAL A 572 -47.34 -25.63 35.07
C VAL A 572 -46.85 -24.48 34.18
N GLY A 573 -47.60 -23.38 34.06
CA GLY A 573 -47.19 -22.21 33.27
C GLY A 573 -45.92 -21.56 33.82
N LEU A 574 -45.80 -21.43 35.13
CA LEU A 574 -44.58 -20.93 35.78
C LEU A 574 -43.39 -21.88 35.57
N ALA A 575 -43.59 -23.20 35.73
CA ALA A 575 -42.52 -24.18 35.48
C ALA A 575 -42.02 -24.13 34.02
N VAL A 576 -42.92 -24.02 33.04
CA VAL A 576 -42.57 -23.90 31.61
C VAL A 576 -41.94 -22.55 31.27
N ALA A 577 -42.34 -21.44 31.91
CA ALA A 577 -41.66 -20.16 31.70
C ALA A 577 -40.22 -20.21 32.24
N LEU A 578 -40.03 -20.82 33.42
CA LEU A 578 -38.75 -20.92 34.13
C LEU A 578 -37.73 -21.89 33.50
N THR A 579 -38.10 -22.70 32.49
CA THR A 579 -37.09 -23.46 31.71
C THR A 579 -36.36 -22.59 30.69
N THR A 580 -36.87 -21.40 30.35
CA THR A 580 -36.28 -20.51 29.34
C THR A 580 -34.81 -20.13 29.61
N PRO A 581 -34.38 -19.78 30.84
CA PRO A 581 -32.97 -19.47 31.13
C PRO A 581 -32.00 -20.61 30.79
N PHE A 582 -32.43 -21.87 30.95
CA PHE A 582 -31.63 -23.05 30.60
C PHE A 582 -31.46 -23.21 29.07
N LEU A 583 -32.34 -22.60 28.27
CA LEU A 583 -32.27 -22.59 26.81
C LEU A 583 -31.50 -21.37 26.26
N TRP A 584 -31.23 -20.37 27.10
CA TRP A 584 -30.41 -19.19 26.77
C TRP A 584 -28.94 -19.32 27.22
N ALA A 585 -28.63 -20.26 28.10
CA ALA A 585 -27.26 -20.54 28.53
C ALA A 585 -26.52 -21.43 27.51
N GLY A 586 -25.24 -21.12 27.26
CA GLY A 586 -24.39 -21.80 26.29
C GLY A 586 -24.61 -21.37 24.84
N GLU A 587 -24.02 -22.11 23.91
CA GLU A 587 -24.07 -21.78 22.47
C GLU A 587 -25.49 -21.95 21.89
N PRO A 588 -26.06 -20.92 21.22
CA PRO A 588 -27.40 -21.00 20.66
C PRO A 588 -27.42 -21.91 19.42
N THR A 589 -28.29 -22.91 19.45
CA THR A 589 -28.61 -23.76 18.30
C THR A 589 -29.96 -23.36 17.73
N ASP A 590 -30.25 -23.74 16.47
CA ASP A 590 -31.57 -23.54 15.87
C ASP A 590 -32.70 -24.13 16.73
N VAL A 591 -32.43 -25.20 17.49
CA VAL A 591 -33.40 -25.82 18.40
C VAL A 591 -33.58 -25.00 19.68
N THR A 592 -32.49 -24.63 20.37
CA THR A 592 -32.58 -23.90 21.65
C THR A 592 -33.12 -22.48 21.46
N CYS A 593 -32.75 -21.80 20.37
CA CYS A 593 -33.28 -20.50 19.99
C CYS A 593 -34.81 -20.53 19.86
N ASN A 594 -35.34 -21.39 18.97
CA ASN A 594 -36.78 -21.52 18.76
C ASN A 594 -37.50 -22.00 20.04
N ALA A 595 -36.95 -22.99 20.75
CA ALA A 595 -37.56 -23.52 21.97
C ALA A 595 -37.72 -22.44 23.06
N SER A 596 -36.72 -21.56 23.22
CA SER A 596 -36.73 -20.51 24.26
C SER A 596 -37.86 -19.48 24.07
N GLU A 597 -38.18 -19.12 22.84
CA GLU A 597 -39.30 -18.22 22.54
C GLU A 597 -40.64 -18.89 22.87
N TRP A 598 -40.80 -20.17 22.48
CA TRP A 598 -42.01 -20.93 22.78
C TRP A 598 -42.22 -21.19 24.27
N THR A 599 -41.18 -21.55 25.04
CA THR A 599 -41.31 -21.80 26.49
C THR A 599 -41.71 -20.55 27.24
N LEU A 600 -41.11 -19.40 26.91
CA LEU A 600 -41.43 -18.12 27.56
C LEU A 600 -42.87 -17.68 27.25
N ILE A 601 -43.26 -17.67 25.98
CA ILE A 601 -44.58 -17.20 25.54
C ILE A 601 -45.69 -18.13 26.05
N LEU A 602 -45.53 -19.45 25.93
CA LEU A 602 -46.54 -20.42 26.38
C LEU A 602 -46.64 -20.48 27.90
N GLY A 603 -45.51 -20.45 28.61
CA GLY A 603 -45.48 -20.44 30.07
C GLY A 603 -46.15 -19.21 30.67
N MET A 604 -45.75 -18.02 30.22
CA MET A 604 -46.31 -16.74 30.70
C MET A 604 -47.78 -16.56 30.32
N SER A 605 -48.18 -16.94 29.10
CA SER A 605 -49.59 -16.85 28.69
C SER A 605 -50.49 -17.79 29.50
N LEU A 606 -50.05 -19.03 29.79
CA LEU A 606 -50.79 -19.96 30.64
C LEU A 606 -50.91 -19.45 32.09
N ALA A 607 -49.82 -18.91 32.65
CA ALA A 607 -49.81 -18.32 33.98
C ALA A 607 -50.79 -17.13 34.07
N LEU A 608 -50.68 -16.13 33.18
CA LEU A 608 -51.54 -14.94 33.17
C LEU A 608 -53.01 -15.28 32.90
N ALA A 609 -53.30 -16.19 31.96
CA ALA A 609 -54.67 -16.61 31.69
C ALA A 609 -55.32 -17.31 32.90
N SER A 610 -54.57 -18.13 33.63
CA SER A 610 -55.08 -18.80 34.83
C SER A 610 -55.46 -17.81 35.95
N LEU A 611 -54.66 -16.75 36.14
CA LEU A 611 -54.93 -15.65 37.08
C LEU A 611 -56.14 -14.83 36.64
N ALA A 612 -56.18 -14.40 35.37
CA ALA A 612 -57.28 -13.60 34.82
C ALA A 612 -58.64 -14.30 34.95
N ILE A 613 -58.70 -15.61 34.64
CA ILE A 613 -59.94 -16.39 34.79
C ILE A 613 -60.36 -16.56 36.26
N ARG A 614 -59.40 -16.73 37.18
CA ARG A 614 -59.68 -16.80 38.62
C ARG A 614 -60.26 -15.47 39.13
N SER A 615 -59.65 -14.34 38.77
CA SER A 615 -60.14 -13.00 39.14
C SER A 615 -61.50 -12.70 38.53
N TYR A 616 -61.71 -13.00 37.25
CA TYR A 616 -63.02 -12.84 36.59
C TYR A 616 -64.11 -13.70 37.24
N ARG A 617 -63.79 -14.93 37.63
CA ARG A 617 -64.72 -15.79 38.37
C ARG A 617 -65.06 -15.23 39.75
N LEU A 618 -64.09 -14.63 40.46
CA LEU A 618 -64.31 -14.00 41.76
C LEU A 618 -65.26 -12.81 41.63
N TYR A 619 -64.94 -11.86 40.74
CA TYR A 619 -65.78 -10.71 40.41
C TYR A 619 -67.22 -11.11 40.08
N ARG A 620 -67.42 -12.11 39.19
CA ARG A 620 -68.75 -12.59 38.83
C ARG A 620 -69.56 -13.13 40.02
N VAL A 621 -68.92 -13.78 40.98
CA VAL A 621 -69.61 -14.40 42.13
C VAL A 621 -70.02 -13.37 43.18
N PHE A 622 -69.19 -12.35 43.42
CA PHE A 622 -69.42 -11.38 44.50
C PHE A 622 -70.10 -10.09 44.01
N ASP A 623 -69.71 -9.53 42.87
CA ASP A 623 -70.19 -8.21 42.41
C ASP A 623 -71.34 -8.28 41.39
N ASN A 624 -71.59 -9.42 40.74
CA ASN A 624 -72.58 -9.51 39.65
C ASN A 624 -73.68 -10.55 39.87
N ARG A 625 -74.70 -10.16 40.64
CA ARG A 625 -75.89 -10.99 40.97
C ARG A 625 -76.69 -11.48 39.75
N VAL A 626 -76.58 -10.83 38.59
CA VAL A 626 -77.25 -11.23 37.35
C VAL A 626 -76.49 -12.39 36.68
N LEU A 627 -75.18 -12.23 36.46
CA LEU A 627 -74.34 -13.26 35.84
C LEU A 627 -74.09 -14.48 36.75
N ALA A 628 -74.22 -14.31 38.07
CA ALA A 628 -74.16 -15.41 39.04
C ALA A 628 -75.21 -16.52 38.75
N LYS A 629 -76.41 -16.16 38.26
CA LYS A 629 -77.52 -17.09 37.99
C LYS A 629 -77.37 -17.92 36.70
N SER A 630 -76.42 -17.60 35.81
CA SER A 630 -76.26 -18.32 34.54
C SER A 630 -75.49 -19.65 34.67
N GLN A 631 -76.06 -20.76 34.17
CA GLN A 631 -75.44 -22.09 34.22
C GLN A 631 -74.37 -22.35 33.14
N SER A 632 -74.28 -21.54 32.08
CA SER A 632 -73.43 -21.80 30.90
C SER A 632 -71.91 -21.65 31.12
N LEU A 633 -71.48 -21.32 32.35
CA LEU A 633 -70.11 -20.90 32.69
C LEU A 633 -69.59 -21.62 33.95
N GLY A 634 -69.67 -22.95 33.96
CA GLY A 634 -68.99 -23.81 34.92
C GLY A 634 -67.47 -23.93 34.64
N SER A 635 -66.71 -24.52 35.57
CA SER A 635 -65.25 -24.58 35.48
C SER A 635 -64.72 -25.19 34.18
N ARG A 636 -65.40 -26.21 33.63
CA ARG A 636 -65.03 -26.85 32.36
C ARG A 636 -65.22 -25.93 31.14
N SER A 637 -66.30 -25.15 31.10
CA SER A 637 -66.56 -24.20 30.00
C SER A 637 -65.67 -22.96 30.05
N LEU A 638 -65.24 -22.52 31.24
CA LEU A 638 -64.21 -21.48 31.37
C LEU A 638 -62.84 -21.98 30.89
N PHE A 639 -62.48 -23.23 31.20
CA PHE A 639 -61.25 -23.85 30.68
C PHE A 639 -61.28 -24.04 29.15
N ARG A 640 -62.44 -24.41 28.57
CA ARG A 640 -62.59 -24.57 27.11
C ARG A 640 -62.29 -23.26 26.36
N ARG A 641 -62.70 -22.11 26.91
CA ARG A 641 -62.38 -20.76 26.40
C ARG A 641 -60.90 -20.36 26.59
N CYS A 642 -60.15 -21.11 27.39
CA CYS A 642 -58.72 -20.89 27.63
C CYS A 642 -57.83 -21.66 26.64
N THR A 643 -58.35 -22.70 25.99
CA THR A 643 -57.64 -23.35 24.88
C THR A 643 -57.61 -22.41 23.66
N PRO A 644 -56.50 -22.36 22.89
CA PRO A 644 -56.38 -21.42 21.77
C PRO A 644 -57.42 -21.61 20.66
N SER A 645 -58.14 -22.74 20.66
CA SER A 645 -59.20 -23.08 19.69
C SER A 645 -60.36 -22.07 19.60
N GLN A 646 -60.61 -21.24 20.63
CA GLN A 646 -61.71 -20.25 20.62
C GLN A 646 -61.25 -18.79 20.74
N THR A 647 -60.01 -18.52 21.17
CA THR A 647 -59.46 -17.15 21.17
C THR A 647 -58.87 -16.76 19.82
N TRP A 648 -58.47 -17.73 18.99
CA TRP A 648 -57.97 -17.48 17.63
C TRP A 648 -59.07 -17.40 16.56
N SER A 649 -60.30 -17.85 16.85
CA SER A 649 -61.38 -17.94 15.86
C SER A 649 -62.12 -16.63 15.57
N THR A 650 -61.78 -15.52 16.24
CA THR A 650 -62.47 -14.22 16.06
C THR A 650 -61.65 -13.15 15.30
N ARG A 651 -60.39 -13.43 14.92
CA ARG A 651 -59.62 -12.62 13.93
C ARG A 651 -58.62 -13.46 13.10
N PRO A 652 -59.07 -14.30 12.16
CA PRO A 652 -58.18 -15.00 11.22
C PRO A 652 -57.71 -14.07 10.09
N SER A 653 -56.88 -13.05 10.38
CA SER A 653 -56.33 -12.18 9.31
C SER A 653 -55.03 -11.39 9.59
N ARG A 654 -54.41 -11.46 10.78
CA ARG A 654 -53.17 -10.68 11.07
C ARG A 654 -51.90 -11.45 11.46
N PHE A 655 -51.98 -12.77 11.67
CA PHE A 655 -50.79 -13.60 11.91
C PHE A 655 -50.59 -14.75 10.90
N GLY A 656 -51.61 -15.11 10.12
CA GLY A 656 -51.54 -16.17 9.09
C GLY A 656 -51.09 -15.72 7.70
N ALA A 657 -50.77 -14.43 7.51
CA ALA A 657 -50.42 -13.83 6.21
C ALA A 657 -49.04 -13.14 6.23
N ARG A 658 -48.03 -13.85 6.75
CA ARG A 658 -46.63 -13.64 6.36
C ARG A 658 -46.18 -14.86 5.54
N PRO A 659 -45.31 -14.68 4.54
CA PRO A 659 -44.93 -15.77 3.65
C PRO A 659 -44.26 -16.90 4.45
N ARG A 660 -44.38 -18.14 3.92
CA ARG A 660 -43.84 -19.39 4.50
C ARG A 660 -42.52 -19.11 5.25
N PRO A 661 -42.38 -19.52 6.53
CA PRO A 661 -41.11 -19.35 7.21
C PRO A 661 -40.04 -20.08 6.42
N ARG A 662 -39.09 -19.33 5.86
CA ARG A 662 -37.80 -19.91 5.49
C ARG A 662 -37.22 -20.50 6.78
N PRO A 663 -36.60 -21.70 6.76
CA PRO A 663 -35.90 -22.18 7.93
C PRO A 663 -34.93 -21.08 8.37
N ALA A 664 -34.96 -20.75 9.66
CA ALA A 664 -34.15 -19.70 10.23
C ALA A 664 -32.68 -20.11 10.13
N ARG A 665 -32.00 -19.70 9.07
CA ARG A 665 -30.54 -19.72 9.03
C ARG A 665 -30.04 -18.75 10.10
N SER A 666 -29.01 -19.14 10.82
CA SER A 666 -28.47 -18.54 12.06
C SER A 666 -28.10 -17.05 12.03
N THR A 667 -28.28 -16.34 10.91
CA THR A 667 -27.69 -15.02 10.65
C THR A 667 -28.60 -13.81 10.92
N SER A 668 -29.90 -13.98 11.24
CA SER A 668 -30.84 -12.82 11.29
C SER A 668 -31.59 -12.57 12.60
N PHE A 669 -31.50 -13.45 13.62
CA PHE A 669 -32.22 -13.27 14.89
C PHE A 669 -31.39 -13.51 16.17
N CYS A 670 -30.28 -14.25 16.10
CA CYS A 670 -29.34 -14.37 17.23
C CYS A 670 -28.33 -13.21 17.33
N THR A 671 -28.26 -12.32 16.33
CA THR A 671 -27.49 -11.09 16.44
C THR A 671 -28.27 -10.05 17.25
N ALA A 672 -27.82 -9.77 18.47
CA ALA A 672 -28.28 -8.63 19.24
C ALA A 672 -28.01 -7.34 18.44
N ARG A 673 -29.06 -6.74 17.84
CA ARG A 673 -28.95 -5.36 17.36
C ARG A 673 -28.71 -4.47 18.58
N PRO A 674 -27.64 -3.67 18.61
CA PRO A 674 -27.40 -2.77 19.73
C PRO A 674 -28.58 -1.80 19.85
N TRP A 675 -29.05 -1.59 21.08
CA TRP A 675 -30.08 -0.60 21.41
C TRP A 675 -29.53 0.81 21.16
N ARG A 676 -29.53 1.25 19.89
CA ARG A 676 -29.32 2.67 19.57
C ARG A 676 -30.55 3.45 20.02
N SER A 677 -30.29 4.45 20.86
CA SER A 677 -31.21 5.53 21.20
C SER A 677 -32.02 6.00 20.00
N GLN A 678 -33.35 5.90 20.10
CA GLN A 678 -34.30 6.65 19.28
C GLN A 678 -35.20 7.48 20.20
N TYR A 679 -34.63 8.57 20.71
CA TYR A 679 -35.41 9.77 20.99
C TYR A 679 -35.39 10.68 19.75
N CYS A 680 -36.45 11.49 19.60
CA CYS A 680 -36.73 12.51 18.59
C CYS A 680 -37.47 12.09 17.30
N SER A 681 -38.41 12.98 16.91
CA SER A 681 -39.22 13.03 15.68
C SER A 681 -40.40 12.05 15.51
N LEU A 682 -41.45 12.26 16.33
CA LEU A 682 -42.83 11.99 15.90
C LEU A 682 -43.30 13.12 14.96
N SER A 683 -43.34 12.86 13.64
CA SER A 683 -43.97 13.76 12.64
C SER A 683 -44.91 12.98 11.72
N GLY A 684 -46.00 12.46 12.29
CA GLY A 684 -47.07 11.81 11.53
C GLY A 684 -47.99 12.82 10.84
N SER A 685 -47.91 12.94 9.52
CA SER A 685 -48.85 13.72 8.71
C SER A 685 -50.10 12.91 8.35
N ARG A 686 -51.29 13.34 8.82
CA ARG A 686 -52.63 13.00 8.25
C ARG A 686 -53.77 13.87 8.83
N THR A 687 -53.87 15.08 8.28
CA THR A 687 -55.11 15.74 7.80
C THR A 687 -56.51 15.42 8.41
N TRP A 688 -57.09 16.44 9.07
CA TRP A 688 -58.52 16.89 9.12
C TRP A 688 -59.59 16.06 9.88
N PRO A 689 -60.72 16.67 10.38
CA PRO A 689 -61.15 18.09 10.33
C PRO A 689 -61.61 18.78 11.67
N SER A 690 -61.41 20.11 11.74
CA SER A 690 -62.19 21.20 12.42
C SER A 690 -63.00 21.00 13.73
N ARG A 691 -62.79 21.89 14.73
CA ARG A 691 -63.72 22.99 15.19
C ARG A 691 -63.21 23.74 16.45
N HIS A 692 -63.38 25.07 16.47
CA HIS A 692 -63.56 26.06 17.58
C HIS A 692 -62.81 25.93 18.94
N ALA A 693 -62.44 26.99 19.69
CA ALA A 693 -62.38 28.46 19.50
C ALA A 693 -61.65 29.13 20.70
N ALA A 694 -61.40 30.46 20.64
CA ALA A 694 -61.11 31.41 21.75
C ALA A 694 -59.76 31.24 22.52
N SER A 695 -58.83 32.21 22.46
CA SER A 695 -58.65 33.37 23.39
C SER A 695 -58.12 32.97 24.79
N THR A 696 -57.12 33.58 25.44
CA THR A 696 -56.65 34.99 25.48
C THR A 696 -55.17 35.10 25.90
N ARG A 697 -54.50 36.22 25.57
CA ARG A 697 -53.23 36.71 26.17
C ARG A 697 -53.54 37.57 27.43
N PRO A 698 -52.61 37.79 28.39
CA PRO A 698 -51.72 38.97 28.29
C PRO A 698 -50.31 38.87 28.95
N THR A 699 -49.36 39.72 28.46
CA THR A 699 -48.27 40.49 29.15
C THR A 699 -47.48 39.94 30.37
N ALA A 700 -46.21 40.30 30.67
CA ALA A 700 -45.06 41.01 30.07
C ALA A 700 -43.86 40.84 31.07
N ARG A 701 -42.56 40.85 30.75
CA ARG A 701 -41.61 41.96 30.47
C ARG A 701 -40.20 41.33 30.24
N ARG A 702 -39.47 41.63 29.16
CA ARG A 702 -38.32 42.57 29.08
C ARG A 702 -37.21 42.47 30.16
N ALA A 703 -36.03 41.99 29.76
CA ALA A 703 -34.72 42.68 29.84
C ALA A 703 -33.71 41.97 28.90
N GLY A 704 -32.63 42.64 28.48
CA GLY A 704 -31.61 42.11 27.55
C GLY A 704 -30.32 42.93 27.61
N TYR A 705 -29.53 42.90 26.52
CA TYR A 705 -28.15 43.42 26.34
C TYR A 705 -27.02 42.51 26.89
N SER A 706 -25.81 42.49 26.32
CA SER A 706 -25.35 42.61 24.91
C SER A 706 -23.85 42.27 24.82
N THR A 707 -23.38 41.88 23.64
CA THR A 707 -21.96 41.68 23.27
C THR A 707 -21.19 43.02 23.20
N PRO A 708 -19.84 43.00 23.09
CA PRO A 708 -19.17 42.85 21.79
C PRO A 708 -18.67 41.45 21.45
#